data_AF-A0A430L7A8-F1
#
_entry.id   AF-A0A430L7A8-F1
#
_cell.length_a   1.000
_cell.length_b   1.000
_cell.length_c   1.000
_cell.angle_alpha   90.00
_cell.angle_beta   90.00
_cell.angle_gamma   90.00
#
_symmetry.space_group_name_H-M   'P 1'
#
loop_
_entity.id
_entity.type
_entity.pdbx_description
1 polymer ?
#
loop_
_entity_poly.entity_id
_entity_poly.type
_entity_poly.pdbx_seq_one_letter_code
_entity_poly.pdbx_strand_id
1 'polypeptide(L)'
;MGAFDVYCAICGAATNEVEIGPREQPGDDEDVDMENKYDEDVIGDEDMEWFQQARVLGFNPDAPGASKFYVSGAGNYLGCGDFDIDEGSEPDSAIEEFDFASIRAWGDSDGTDRVFPFHRQCYTLLARVLTGTEDTNDIDRAVLYKVFGGLVSGKSRCSDLDYGDATQGQDQTWEAVPGYEYTVINPEKRESLAQNIFEVIKDEKFAETTSNLHLGDKVRWDPFRQIPESLLRDILDLVDNESVFNLCKASWGIFELIRHNRNFWENRIRKNTPYFEELGDVLEAEYESLRAQDPRKILLWAEEASKPRVGMSGFLMPVANRRRIWGVCEQIERLYDENIPAQDTACDMEDIAMGNKMHFVGYNGKAVFDTEQSYWIQSWDEYSQDRPWTLHTFWNSDWDMTGISVNFEDEEPRMFGRCGEEEGAWETVKEMPSERWIRGFVFHVRPASVLLDWEDTPWNYISVKGISIHFDDDSKVTYGQTDASLMQRPLFVAKDMIIVGVQGQLAEQEKEDVTPWILRFGLLQAYAWDEERPNPGWYPEIRAEEGLSWSSASLSHLDVPIWESKELKFITGNIYNVEGTNLKVEHIPTRILLLGNHPHELTNVRSISACVNNKSIHEYGGQRYFDNAITNMRVSFVDGQQTRAMREVDDDGYSWSEENWDEFEIDGPGGEIIEEIGWVGSYGRPPEHLQLRTNRNRTVLFAADILVGENNTPTGIQLHERTANDHRDVIKAEEGDVIVGIVMGFGHRVSDYLDDSDKEEFATRPWAYETFQKRSKFKLFSCFSFVGALTMAKDA
;
A
#
# COMPACT_ATOMS: atom_id res chain seq x y z
N MET A 1 37.87 32.53 -39.99
CA MET A 1 36.50 32.27 -39.51
C MET A 1 36.43 32.91 -38.13
N GLY A 2 35.36 33.64 -37.81
CA GLY A 2 35.21 34.23 -36.48
C GLY A 2 35.13 33.12 -35.42
N ALA A 3 35.55 33.43 -34.19
CA ALA A 3 35.29 32.55 -33.05
C ALA A 3 33.77 32.33 -32.93
N PHE A 4 33.37 31.14 -32.48
CA PHE A 4 32.00 30.80 -32.14
C PHE A 4 32.02 30.08 -30.79
N ASP A 5 30.93 30.15 -30.04
CA ASP A 5 30.77 29.46 -28.76
C ASP A 5 30.05 28.13 -28.92
N VAL A 6 30.23 27.25 -27.93
CA VAL A 6 29.49 25.99 -27.80
C VAL A 6 28.64 26.03 -26.54
N TYR A 7 27.49 25.38 -26.61
CA TYR A 7 26.52 25.40 -25.53
C TYR A 7 26.46 24.05 -24.81
N CYS A 8 26.18 24.09 -23.52
CA CYS A 8 25.95 22.91 -22.70
C CYS A 8 24.79 22.08 -23.28
N ALA A 9 25.01 20.79 -23.48
CA ALA A 9 24.02 19.86 -24.04
C ALA A 9 22.74 19.77 -23.19
N ILE A 10 22.83 20.04 -21.88
CA ILE A 10 21.74 19.89 -20.92
C ILE A 10 21.03 21.22 -20.63
N CYS A 11 21.77 22.29 -20.29
CA CYS A 11 21.14 23.58 -19.94
C CYS A 11 21.08 24.59 -21.09
N GLY A 12 21.78 24.35 -22.20
CA GLY A 12 21.83 25.27 -23.33
C GLY A 12 22.55 26.59 -23.05
N ALA A 13 23.14 26.78 -21.87
CA ALA A 13 23.94 27.97 -21.57
C ALA A 13 25.36 27.85 -22.13
N ALA A 14 26.07 28.97 -22.20
CA ALA A 14 27.48 29.03 -22.61
C ALA A 14 28.38 28.15 -21.73
N THR A 15 29.48 27.64 -22.28
CA THR A 15 30.50 26.86 -21.56
C THR A 15 31.80 27.64 -21.34
N ASN A 16 31.74 28.95 -21.51
CA ASN A 16 32.84 29.90 -21.35
C ASN A 16 32.45 31.00 -20.36
N GLU A 17 33.43 31.83 -20.00
CA GLU A 17 33.22 32.95 -19.09
C GLU A 17 32.25 33.97 -19.69
N VAL A 18 31.26 34.39 -18.89
CA VAL A 18 30.33 35.46 -19.23
C VAL A 18 30.58 36.63 -18.30
N GLU A 19 30.67 37.83 -18.85
CA GLU A 19 31.04 39.03 -18.11
C GLU A 19 29.86 39.63 -17.35
N ILE A 20 30.15 40.19 -16.17
CA ILE A 20 29.23 40.98 -15.35
C ILE A 20 29.75 42.43 -15.31
N GLY A 21 28.85 43.42 -15.32
CA GLY A 21 29.26 44.82 -15.22
C GLY A 21 28.13 45.78 -14.86
N PRO A 22 28.48 47.07 -14.65
CA PRO A 22 27.51 48.09 -14.29
C PRO A 22 26.52 48.29 -15.42
N ARG A 23 25.25 48.50 -15.05
CA ARG A 23 24.19 48.81 -16.01
C ARG A 23 24.46 50.13 -16.73
N GLU A 24 24.87 50.07 -17.98
CA GLU A 24 25.05 51.27 -18.80
C GLU A 24 23.69 51.90 -19.14
N GLN A 25 23.53 53.20 -18.88
CA GLN A 25 22.36 53.94 -19.36
C GLN A 25 22.60 54.28 -20.82
N PRO A 26 21.62 54.09 -21.72
CA PRO A 26 21.78 54.47 -23.12
C PRO A 26 22.06 55.97 -23.18
N GLY A 27 23.28 56.33 -23.57
CA GLY A 27 23.61 57.71 -23.92
C GLY A 27 22.90 58.11 -25.22
N ASP A 28 22.70 59.40 -25.44
CA ASP A 28 22.06 59.95 -26.66
C ASP A 28 22.88 59.72 -27.96
N ASP A 29 23.98 58.96 -27.92
CA ASP A 29 24.83 58.64 -29.06
C ASP A 29 24.51 57.23 -29.59
N GLU A 30 23.98 57.15 -30.82
CA GLU A 30 23.45 55.94 -31.49
C GLU A 30 24.50 54.84 -31.81
N ASP A 31 25.74 54.94 -31.31
CA ASP A 31 26.86 54.04 -31.63
C ASP A 31 27.65 53.56 -30.38
N VAL A 32 27.00 53.43 -29.21
CA VAL A 32 27.62 52.69 -28.09
C VAL A 32 27.26 51.22 -28.27
N ASP A 33 28.21 50.40 -28.73
CA ASP A 33 28.12 48.95 -28.66
C ASP A 33 27.84 48.61 -27.18
N MET A 34 26.60 48.23 -26.84
CA MET A 34 26.29 47.82 -25.47
C MET A 34 27.20 46.65 -25.13
N GLU A 35 28.04 46.81 -24.11
CA GLU A 35 28.96 45.76 -23.68
C GLU A 35 28.14 44.50 -23.32
N ASN A 36 28.58 43.34 -23.82
CA ASN A 36 27.90 42.05 -23.68
C ASN A 36 28.02 41.52 -22.23
N LYS A 37 27.33 42.16 -21.29
CA LYS A 37 27.47 41.94 -19.84
C LYS A 37 26.11 41.83 -19.13
N TYR A 38 26.05 40.99 -18.10
CA TYR A 38 24.91 40.95 -17.18
C TYR A 38 25.03 42.01 -16.08
N ASP A 39 23.88 42.40 -15.52
CA ASP A 39 23.78 43.47 -14.51
C ASP A 39 24.38 43.03 -13.16
N GLU A 40 25.46 43.69 -12.73
CA GLU A 40 26.19 43.39 -11.48
C GLU A 40 25.34 43.60 -10.20
N ASP A 41 24.26 44.37 -10.30
CA ASP A 41 23.32 44.55 -9.20
C ASP A 41 22.36 43.34 -9.03
N VAL A 42 22.31 42.43 -10.00
CA VAL A 42 21.39 41.28 -10.03
C VAL A 42 22.11 39.97 -9.72
N ILE A 43 23.29 39.73 -10.32
CA ILE A 43 24.10 38.52 -10.13
C ILE A 43 25.55 38.89 -9.81
N GLY A 44 26.22 38.07 -9.00
CA GLY A 44 27.64 38.24 -8.66
C GLY A 44 28.54 37.18 -9.26
N ASP A 45 29.85 37.34 -9.11
CA ASP A 45 30.85 36.40 -9.64
C ASP A 45 30.63 34.96 -9.11
N GLU A 46 30.35 34.80 -7.81
CA GLU A 46 30.06 33.50 -7.18
C GLU A 46 28.88 32.77 -7.84
N ASP A 47 27.90 33.51 -8.37
CA ASP A 47 26.74 32.94 -9.06
C ASP A 47 27.11 32.36 -10.44
N MET A 48 28.24 32.77 -11.00
CA MET A 48 28.69 32.46 -12.36
C MET A 48 29.91 31.52 -12.41
N GLU A 49 30.62 31.29 -11.30
CA GLU A 49 31.83 30.43 -11.25
C GLU A 49 31.63 29.04 -11.87
N TRP A 50 30.42 28.48 -11.78
CA TRP A 50 30.09 27.16 -12.31
C TRP A 50 30.13 27.06 -13.85
N PHE A 51 30.05 28.19 -14.57
CA PHE A 51 30.19 28.24 -16.04
C PHE A 51 31.59 27.85 -16.52
N GLN A 52 32.61 28.02 -15.66
CA GLN A 52 34.01 27.77 -16.00
C GLN A 52 34.43 26.30 -15.80
N GLN A 53 33.50 25.41 -15.44
CA GLN A 53 33.78 24.01 -15.13
C GLN A 53 32.98 23.05 -16.02
N ALA A 54 33.04 23.29 -17.32
CA ALA A 54 32.45 22.38 -18.30
C ALA A 54 33.25 21.07 -18.37
N ARG A 55 32.54 19.98 -18.68
CA ARG A 55 33.04 18.64 -18.93
C ARG A 55 32.52 18.16 -20.26
N VAL A 56 33.07 17.08 -20.81
CA VAL A 56 32.60 16.50 -22.07
C VAL A 56 32.26 15.02 -21.92
N LEU A 57 31.16 14.61 -22.57
CA LEU A 57 30.79 13.21 -22.78
C LEU A 57 31.37 12.77 -24.13
N GLY A 58 32.19 11.74 -24.14
CA GLY A 58 32.91 11.28 -25.32
C GLY A 58 32.88 9.76 -25.51
N PHE A 59 33.40 9.34 -26.66
CA PHE A 59 33.61 7.94 -27.00
C PHE A 59 35.09 7.74 -27.36
N ASN A 60 35.75 6.80 -26.68
CA ASN A 60 37.12 6.41 -26.92
C ASN A 60 37.14 4.98 -27.51
N PRO A 61 37.31 4.81 -28.83
CA PRO A 61 37.30 3.49 -29.46
C PRO A 61 38.45 2.58 -28.98
N ASP A 62 39.54 3.18 -28.51
CA ASP A 62 40.79 2.53 -28.11
C ASP A 62 40.86 2.23 -26.60
N ALA A 63 39.83 2.60 -25.83
CA ALA A 63 39.75 2.31 -24.40
C ALA A 63 39.83 0.78 -24.12
N PRO A 64 40.63 0.34 -23.13
CA PRO A 64 40.82 -1.08 -22.81
C PRO A 64 39.65 -1.72 -22.03
N GLY A 65 38.78 -0.89 -21.43
CA GLY A 65 37.64 -1.32 -20.60
C GLY A 65 36.42 -1.77 -21.40
N ALA A 66 35.43 -2.34 -20.70
CA ALA A 66 34.16 -2.78 -21.30
C ALA A 66 33.30 -1.61 -21.79
N SER A 67 33.32 -0.48 -21.08
CA SER A 67 32.75 0.78 -21.56
C SER A 67 33.80 1.56 -22.35
N LYS A 68 33.39 2.01 -23.54
CA LYS A 68 34.16 2.91 -24.40
C LYS A 68 33.71 4.37 -24.29
N PHE A 69 32.67 4.63 -23.50
CA PHE A 69 32.11 5.97 -23.31
C PHE A 69 32.61 6.56 -22.00
N TYR A 70 32.98 7.84 -22.02
CA TYR A 70 33.64 8.50 -20.89
C TYR A 70 33.08 9.88 -20.61
N VAL A 71 33.21 10.31 -19.36
CA VAL A 71 33.03 11.71 -18.93
C VAL A 71 34.38 12.27 -18.54
N SER A 72 34.75 13.43 -19.08
CA SER A 72 36.04 14.07 -18.79
C SER A 72 36.11 14.70 -17.39
N GLY A 73 37.34 15.04 -17.00
CA GLY A 73 37.59 16.05 -15.97
C GLY A 73 37.06 17.43 -16.36
N ALA A 74 37.17 18.39 -15.44
CA ALA A 74 36.84 19.79 -15.73
C ALA A 74 37.78 20.34 -16.81
N GLY A 75 37.25 21.15 -17.73
CA GLY A 75 38.00 21.74 -18.81
C GLY A 75 37.56 23.16 -19.13
N ASN A 76 38.51 23.93 -19.68
CA ASN A 76 38.31 25.31 -20.09
C ASN A 76 38.08 25.37 -21.60
N TYR A 77 37.07 26.14 -22.02
CA TYR A 77 36.82 26.37 -23.43
C TYR A 77 37.85 27.33 -24.04
N LEU A 78 38.53 26.92 -25.12
CA LEU A 78 39.57 27.71 -25.79
C LEU A 78 39.07 28.43 -27.06
N GLY A 79 37.80 28.24 -27.43
CA GLY A 79 37.22 28.79 -28.66
C GLY A 79 37.17 27.78 -29.81
N CYS A 80 36.29 28.03 -30.79
CA CYS A 80 36.14 27.21 -32.00
C CYS A 80 35.82 25.72 -31.77
N GLY A 81 35.24 25.39 -30.61
CA GLY A 81 34.90 24.02 -30.21
C GLY A 81 35.99 23.28 -29.44
N ASP A 82 37.18 23.87 -29.29
CA ASP A 82 38.31 23.24 -28.60
C ASP A 82 38.20 23.42 -27.07
N PHE A 83 38.48 22.34 -26.33
CA PHE A 83 38.54 22.33 -24.86
C PHE A 83 39.94 21.95 -24.38
N ASP A 84 40.45 22.68 -23.39
CA ASP A 84 41.61 22.29 -22.59
C ASP A 84 41.12 21.55 -21.36
N ILE A 85 41.21 20.22 -21.40
CA ILE A 85 40.70 19.36 -20.33
C ILE A 85 41.84 19.09 -19.36
N ASP A 86 41.66 19.48 -18.10
CA ASP A 86 42.53 19.01 -17.04
C ASP A 86 42.26 17.50 -16.87
N GLU A 87 43.32 16.68 -16.85
CA GLU A 87 43.22 15.24 -16.57
C GLU A 87 42.49 14.96 -15.23
N GLY A 88 42.37 15.97 -14.35
CA GLY A 88 41.46 15.96 -13.19
C GLY A 88 41.87 14.98 -12.09
N SER A 89 41.24 15.12 -10.92
CA SER A 89 41.51 14.27 -9.74
C SER A 89 40.68 12.98 -9.68
N GLU A 90 39.73 12.80 -10.61
CA GLU A 90 38.82 11.65 -10.73
C GLU A 90 38.51 11.33 -12.22
N PRO A 91 39.52 10.98 -13.05
CA PRO A 91 39.25 10.58 -14.43
C PRO A 91 38.57 9.20 -14.48
N ASP A 92 37.64 9.05 -15.42
CA ASP A 92 37.10 7.75 -15.81
C ASP A 92 38.23 6.83 -16.29
N SER A 93 38.22 5.54 -15.94
CA SER A 93 39.28 4.60 -16.32
C SER A 93 39.40 4.41 -17.83
N ALA A 94 38.37 4.79 -18.59
CA ALA A 94 38.36 4.83 -20.06
C ALA A 94 39.25 5.93 -20.67
N ILE A 95 39.88 6.79 -19.85
CA ILE A 95 40.67 7.96 -20.25
C ILE A 95 42.19 7.75 -20.12
N GLU A 96 42.66 6.67 -19.48
CA GLU A 96 44.10 6.43 -19.30
C GLU A 96 44.86 6.44 -20.64
N GLU A 97 45.91 7.30 -20.73
CA GLU A 97 46.77 7.51 -21.92
C GLU A 97 46.09 8.12 -23.17
N PHE A 98 44.90 8.72 -23.06
CA PHE A 98 44.20 9.38 -24.17
C PHE A 98 44.77 10.79 -24.48
N ASP A 99 45.09 11.07 -25.76
CA ASP A 99 45.57 12.39 -26.18
C ASP A 99 44.40 13.38 -26.37
N PHE A 100 44.23 14.26 -25.40
CA PHE A 100 43.20 15.29 -25.38
C PHE A 100 43.43 16.46 -26.35
N ALA A 101 44.61 16.56 -26.99
CA ALA A 101 45.04 17.74 -27.75
C ALA A 101 44.24 18.05 -29.03
N SER A 102 43.11 17.36 -29.27
CA SER A 102 42.28 17.53 -30.46
C SER A 102 40.77 17.31 -30.25
N ILE A 103 40.29 17.32 -29.00
CA ILE A 103 38.85 17.18 -28.74
C ILE A 103 38.08 18.41 -29.21
N ARG A 104 37.17 18.21 -30.15
CA ARG A 104 36.20 19.22 -30.59
C ARG A 104 34.78 18.88 -30.15
N ALA A 105 34.21 19.75 -29.34
CA ALA A 105 32.79 19.70 -29.03
C ALA A 105 31.95 19.91 -30.29
N TRP A 106 30.85 19.15 -30.40
CA TRP A 106 29.86 19.27 -31.48
C TRP A 106 30.42 19.12 -32.91
N GLY A 107 31.44 18.26 -33.10
CA GLY A 107 32.24 18.12 -34.33
C GLY A 107 31.51 18.10 -35.69
N ASP A 108 32.24 18.38 -36.78
CA ASP A 108 31.69 18.51 -38.14
C ASP A 108 30.84 17.30 -38.59
N SER A 109 29.95 17.54 -39.57
CA SER A 109 28.96 16.57 -40.08
C SER A 109 29.53 15.21 -40.49
N ASP A 110 30.84 15.11 -40.69
CA ASP A 110 31.53 13.98 -41.33
C ASP A 110 32.46 13.17 -40.38
N GLY A 111 32.58 13.52 -39.09
CA GLY A 111 33.54 12.90 -38.14
C GLY A 111 32.91 11.95 -37.10
N THR A 112 33.59 10.83 -36.83
CA THR A 112 33.25 9.77 -35.86
C THR A 112 33.55 10.11 -34.40
N ASP A 113 34.22 11.23 -34.13
CA ASP A 113 34.75 11.58 -32.80
C ASP A 113 34.10 12.87 -32.29
N ARG A 114 32.80 12.80 -31.97
CA ARG A 114 32.05 13.94 -31.39
C ARG A 114 32.06 13.85 -29.87
N VAL A 115 32.19 15.00 -29.20
CA VAL A 115 31.94 15.09 -27.76
C VAL A 115 30.85 16.11 -27.46
N PHE A 116 30.16 15.91 -26.35
CA PHE A 116 29.04 16.75 -25.91
C PHE A 116 29.42 17.47 -24.62
N PRO A 117 29.58 18.80 -24.63
CA PRO A 117 29.95 19.55 -23.45
C PRO A 117 28.75 19.75 -22.52
N PHE A 118 28.98 19.74 -21.21
CA PHE A 118 27.98 20.01 -20.19
C PHE A 118 28.62 20.54 -18.90
N HIS A 119 27.84 21.23 -18.06
CA HIS A 119 28.29 21.64 -16.73
C HIS A 119 28.09 20.53 -15.69
N ARG A 120 29.00 20.43 -14.70
CA ARG A 120 28.90 19.43 -13.61
C ARG A 120 27.52 19.44 -12.95
N GLN A 121 27.03 20.62 -12.58
CA GLN A 121 25.74 20.81 -11.91
C GLN A 121 24.57 20.31 -12.78
N CYS A 122 24.63 20.51 -14.10
CA CYS A 122 23.60 20.02 -15.01
C CYS A 122 23.60 18.48 -15.10
N TYR A 123 24.78 17.86 -15.04
CA TYR A 123 24.90 16.41 -15.07
C TYR A 123 24.40 15.75 -13.79
N THR A 124 24.66 16.36 -12.62
CA THR A 124 24.07 15.93 -11.35
C THR A 124 22.54 16.06 -11.35
N LEU A 125 22.00 17.16 -11.90
CA LEU A 125 20.54 17.30 -12.06
C LEU A 125 19.97 16.26 -13.03
N LEU A 126 20.68 15.93 -14.10
CA LEU A 126 20.27 14.89 -15.04
C LEU A 126 20.28 13.51 -14.37
N ALA A 127 21.29 13.18 -13.56
CA ALA A 127 21.34 11.94 -12.78
C ALA A 127 20.07 11.79 -11.93
N ARG A 128 19.71 12.84 -11.17
CA ARG A 128 18.51 12.80 -10.33
C ARG A 128 17.23 12.54 -11.10
N VAL A 129 17.11 13.07 -12.31
CA VAL A 129 15.94 12.81 -13.16
C VAL A 129 15.95 11.38 -13.71
N LEU A 130 17.10 10.90 -14.21
CA LEU A 130 17.19 9.58 -14.84
C LEU A 130 17.20 8.40 -13.84
N THR A 131 17.76 8.59 -12.64
CA THR A 131 18.05 7.48 -11.70
C THR A 131 17.43 7.71 -10.32
N GLY A 132 16.89 8.90 -10.04
CA GLY A 132 16.44 9.29 -8.71
C GLY A 132 17.57 9.62 -7.73
N THR A 133 18.84 9.52 -8.13
CA THR A 133 20.03 9.74 -7.28
C THR A 133 20.94 10.85 -7.83
N GLU A 134 21.81 11.40 -7.00
CA GLU A 134 22.87 12.31 -7.46
C GLU A 134 24.09 11.58 -8.05
N ASP A 135 24.11 10.24 -7.97
CA ASP A 135 25.25 9.46 -8.41
C ASP A 135 25.29 9.38 -9.94
N THR A 136 26.18 10.17 -10.51
CA THR A 136 26.37 10.26 -11.95
C THR A 136 26.96 8.98 -12.59
N ASN A 137 27.37 8.00 -11.78
CA ASN A 137 27.83 6.69 -12.27
C ASN A 137 26.68 5.76 -12.68
N ASP A 138 25.47 6.00 -12.16
CA ASP A 138 24.28 5.21 -12.49
C ASP A 138 23.74 5.51 -13.91
N ILE A 139 24.25 6.57 -14.55
CA ILE A 139 23.88 6.92 -15.94
C ILE A 139 24.62 6.01 -16.94
N ASP A 140 23.87 5.34 -17.81
CA ASP A 140 24.41 4.66 -18.99
C ASP A 140 24.92 5.70 -20.00
N ARG A 141 26.24 5.90 -19.96
CA ARG A 141 26.96 6.85 -20.81
C ARG A 141 26.82 6.52 -22.30
N ALA A 142 26.63 5.26 -22.67
CA ALA A 142 26.46 4.84 -24.07
C ALA A 142 25.10 5.27 -24.61
N VAL A 143 24.04 5.04 -23.84
CA VAL A 143 22.68 5.49 -24.17
C VAL A 143 22.64 7.00 -24.24
N LEU A 144 23.19 7.68 -23.24
CA LEU A 144 23.20 9.15 -23.22
C LEU A 144 23.97 9.75 -24.40
N TYR A 145 25.14 9.18 -24.75
CA TYR A 145 25.91 9.62 -25.91
C TYR A 145 25.12 9.45 -27.21
N LYS A 146 24.37 8.35 -27.36
CA LYS A 146 23.49 8.11 -28.50
C LYS A 146 22.34 9.12 -28.55
N VAL A 147 21.69 9.41 -27.42
CA VAL A 147 20.60 10.38 -27.31
C VAL A 147 21.08 11.77 -27.73
N PHE A 148 22.19 12.25 -27.17
CA PHE A 148 22.76 13.53 -27.58
C PHE A 148 23.15 13.54 -29.06
N GLY A 149 23.73 12.46 -29.57
CA GLY A 149 24.04 12.32 -31.00
C GLY A 149 22.81 12.42 -31.91
N GLY A 150 21.65 11.93 -31.47
CA GLY A 150 20.39 12.04 -32.19
C GLY A 150 19.76 13.44 -32.16
N LEU A 151 20.05 14.23 -31.13
CA LEU A 151 19.49 15.57 -30.92
C LEU A 151 20.26 16.70 -31.65
N VAL A 152 21.37 16.38 -32.31
CA VAL A 152 22.22 17.36 -33.00
C VAL A 152 21.78 17.56 -34.45
N SER A 153 21.37 18.78 -34.81
CA SER A 153 21.22 19.18 -36.23
C SER A 153 22.16 20.31 -36.68
N GLY A 154 23.18 20.65 -35.88
CA GLY A 154 24.11 21.77 -36.15
C GLY A 154 25.49 21.62 -35.50
N LYS A 155 26.23 22.73 -35.37
CA LYS A 155 27.64 22.76 -34.95
C LYS A 155 27.90 23.22 -33.50
N SER A 156 26.85 23.56 -32.73
CA SER A 156 27.06 24.21 -31.41
C SER A 156 26.01 23.90 -30.33
N ARG A 157 24.93 23.17 -30.64
CA ARG A 157 23.85 22.78 -29.70
C ARG A 157 23.04 21.57 -30.15
N CYS A 158 22.30 20.96 -29.23
CA CYS A 158 21.12 20.16 -29.57
C CYS A 158 20.00 21.08 -30.03
N SER A 159 19.52 20.92 -31.26
CA SER A 159 18.47 21.79 -31.81
C SER A 159 17.06 21.39 -31.39
N ASP A 160 16.90 20.14 -30.95
CA ASP A 160 15.61 19.51 -30.77
C ASP A 160 15.15 19.54 -29.30
N LEU A 161 15.97 20.11 -28.42
CA LEU A 161 15.64 20.37 -27.01
C LEU A 161 15.12 21.79 -26.82
N ASP A 162 14.05 21.94 -26.04
CA ASP A 162 13.59 23.25 -25.58
C ASP A 162 14.36 23.65 -24.30
N TYR A 163 15.40 24.46 -24.47
CA TYR A 163 16.20 25.01 -23.35
C TYR A 163 15.51 26.16 -22.60
N GLY A 164 14.27 26.50 -22.97
CA GLY A 164 13.56 27.65 -22.45
C GLY A 164 14.28 28.96 -22.77
N ASP A 165 14.27 29.88 -21.80
CA ASP A 165 14.78 31.24 -22.01
C ASP A 165 16.29 31.34 -22.24
N ALA A 166 17.07 30.30 -21.95
CA ALA A 166 18.50 30.27 -22.29
C ALA A 166 18.76 30.36 -23.81
N THR A 167 17.76 29.96 -24.63
CA THR A 167 17.84 30.10 -26.09
C THR A 167 17.98 31.55 -26.55
N GLN A 168 17.56 32.53 -25.73
CA GLN A 168 17.65 33.95 -26.08
C GLN A 168 19.10 34.44 -26.11
N GLY A 169 20.01 33.81 -25.36
CA GLY A 169 21.43 34.13 -25.38
C GLY A 169 22.24 33.35 -26.44
N GLN A 170 21.61 32.49 -27.25
CA GLN A 170 22.32 31.64 -28.21
C GLN A 170 22.40 32.26 -29.61
N ASP A 171 23.59 32.69 -30.03
CA ASP A 171 23.92 33.10 -31.42
C ASP A 171 25.29 32.51 -31.85
N GLN A 172 26.11 33.24 -32.61
CA GLN A 172 27.48 32.86 -32.93
C GLN A 172 28.34 32.84 -31.66
N THR A 173 28.12 33.79 -30.75
CA THR A 173 28.68 33.86 -29.40
C THR A 173 27.53 34.04 -28.41
N TRP A 174 27.75 33.73 -27.14
CA TRP A 174 26.72 33.94 -26.12
C TRP A 174 26.38 35.43 -25.95
N GLU A 175 25.10 35.78 -25.98
CA GLU A 175 24.61 37.14 -25.72
C GLU A 175 24.05 37.25 -24.30
N ALA A 176 24.57 38.21 -23.53
CA ALA A 176 24.07 38.56 -22.21
C ALA A 176 22.83 39.44 -22.35
N VAL A 177 21.65 38.82 -22.32
CA VAL A 177 20.37 39.52 -22.52
C VAL A 177 19.83 40.03 -21.17
N PRO A 178 19.65 41.36 -20.98
CA PRO A 178 19.14 41.90 -19.72
C PRO A 178 17.77 41.35 -19.34
N GLY A 179 17.58 41.02 -18.07
CA GLY A 179 16.37 40.38 -17.53
C GLY A 179 16.37 38.85 -17.60
N TYR A 180 17.38 38.22 -18.19
CA TYR A 180 17.54 36.77 -18.26
C TYR A 180 18.68 36.24 -17.37
N GLU A 181 19.10 37.02 -16.38
CA GLU A 181 20.22 36.70 -15.49
C GLU A 181 20.00 35.37 -14.73
N TYR A 182 18.74 35.01 -14.42
CA TYR A 182 18.43 33.71 -13.82
C TYR A 182 18.76 32.51 -14.72
N THR A 183 19.03 32.68 -16.01
CA THR A 183 19.42 31.56 -16.89
C THR A 183 20.87 31.13 -16.66
N VAL A 184 21.67 32.02 -16.07
CA VAL A 184 23.11 31.83 -15.85
C VAL A 184 23.52 31.72 -14.38
N ILE A 185 22.61 31.99 -13.44
CA ILE A 185 22.88 31.74 -12.02
C ILE A 185 23.10 30.25 -11.71
N ASN A 186 24.02 29.93 -10.79
CA ASN A 186 24.26 28.54 -10.36
C ASN A 186 22.97 27.88 -9.85
N PRO A 187 22.51 26.78 -10.51
CA PRO A 187 21.28 26.08 -10.14
C PRO A 187 21.45 25.16 -8.94
N GLU A 188 22.64 24.99 -8.36
CA GLU A 188 22.89 24.09 -7.24
C GLU A 188 22.06 24.44 -6.00
N LYS A 189 21.78 23.44 -5.15
CA LYS A 189 21.04 23.61 -3.90
C LYS A 189 21.74 24.60 -2.99
N ARG A 190 21.01 25.55 -2.41
CA ARG A 190 21.56 26.54 -1.49
C ARG A 190 20.93 26.41 -0.10
N GLU A 191 21.70 25.85 0.83
CA GLU A 191 21.29 25.72 2.25
C GLU A 191 20.89 27.07 2.87
N SER A 192 21.49 28.17 2.41
CA SER A 192 21.15 29.53 2.87
C SER A 192 19.73 29.99 2.49
N LEU A 193 19.06 29.33 1.53
CA LEU A 193 17.70 29.66 1.13
C LEU A 193 16.64 29.09 2.09
N ALA A 194 16.96 28.03 2.83
CA ALA A 194 16.00 27.35 3.72
C ALA A 194 15.35 28.34 4.71
N GLN A 195 16.15 29.19 5.36
CA GLN A 195 15.62 30.21 6.28
C GLN A 195 14.72 31.24 5.57
N ASN A 196 15.12 31.71 4.38
CA ASN A 196 14.32 32.68 3.63
C ASN A 196 12.97 32.09 3.19
N ILE A 197 12.97 30.82 2.75
CA ILE A 197 11.75 30.09 2.38
C ILE A 197 10.85 29.93 3.60
N PHE A 198 11.41 29.48 4.73
CA PHE A 198 10.67 29.33 5.99
C PHE A 198 10.00 30.64 6.42
N GLU A 199 10.72 31.76 6.42
CA GLU A 199 10.14 33.07 6.78
C GLU A 199 9.01 33.48 5.83
N VAL A 200 9.08 33.15 4.54
CA VAL A 200 8.00 33.42 3.60
C VAL A 200 6.77 32.57 3.91
N ILE A 201 6.92 31.25 4.03
CA ILE A 201 5.78 30.32 4.16
C ILE A 201 5.15 30.29 5.56
N LYS A 202 5.85 30.83 6.57
CA LYS A 202 5.33 31.03 7.92
C LYS A 202 4.35 32.21 8.03
N ASP A 203 4.34 33.11 7.05
CA ASP A 203 3.46 34.27 7.01
C ASP A 203 1.97 33.90 7.14
N GLU A 204 1.18 34.75 7.79
CA GLU A 204 -0.26 34.54 8.03
C GLU A 204 -1.07 34.33 6.73
N LYS A 205 -0.59 34.85 5.58
CA LYS A 205 -1.24 34.62 4.28
C LYS A 205 -1.34 33.14 3.91
N PHE A 206 -0.41 32.32 4.39
CA PHE A 206 -0.40 30.87 4.18
C PHE A 206 -1.26 30.11 5.20
N ALA A 207 -1.77 30.77 6.25
CA ALA A 207 -2.49 30.10 7.31
C ALA A 207 -3.79 29.46 6.77
N GLU A 208 -4.15 28.31 7.34
CA GLU A 208 -5.38 27.63 6.95
C GLU A 208 -6.60 28.50 7.23
N THR A 209 -7.43 28.70 6.21
CA THR A 209 -8.65 29.48 6.34
C THR A 209 -9.80 28.55 6.71
N THR A 210 -10.44 28.79 7.86
CA THR A 210 -11.60 28.00 8.29
C THR A 210 -12.77 28.20 7.32
N SER A 211 -13.03 27.18 6.51
CA SER A 211 -14.17 27.14 5.59
C SER A 211 -15.27 26.23 6.13
N ASN A 212 -16.36 26.85 6.60
CA ASN A 212 -17.60 26.17 7.02
C ASN A 212 -18.48 25.73 5.83
N LEU A 213 -17.87 25.53 4.66
CA LEU A 213 -18.59 25.08 3.48
C LEU A 213 -19.00 23.61 3.68
N HIS A 214 -20.30 23.39 3.83
CA HIS A 214 -20.95 22.07 3.86
C HIS A 214 -21.95 21.98 2.72
N LEU A 215 -21.55 21.32 1.62
CA LEU A 215 -22.40 21.11 0.45
C LEU A 215 -22.82 19.64 0.28
N GLY A 216 -22.42 18.75 1.20
CA GLY A 216 -22.72 17.31 1.12
C GLY A 216 -24.21 17.01 0.89
N ASP A 217 -25.10 17.71 1.60
CA ASP A 217 -26.56 17.54 1.47
C ASP A 217 -27.12 17.96 0.10
N LYS A 218 -26.35 18.73 -0.69
CA LYS A 218 -26.73 19.16 -2.04
C LYS A 218 -26.23 18.20 -3.12
N VAL A 219 -25.35 17.26 -2.78
CA VAL A 219 -24.78 16.27 -3.70
C VAL A 219 -25.79 15.15 -3.89
N ARG A 220 -26.44 15.11 -5.05
CA ARG A 220 -27.42 14.06 -5.39
C ARG A 220 -26.78 12.80 -5.95
N TRP A 221 -25.67 12.97 -6.67
CA TRP A 221 -24.94 11.89 -7.32
C TRP A 221 -23.51 12.36 -7.61
N ASP A 222 -22.52 11.54 -7.26
CA ASP A 222 -21.10 11.79 -7.48
C ASP A 222 -20.46 10.46 -7.93
N PRO A 223 -20.01 10.34 -9.20
CA PRO A 223 -19.47 9.09 -9.72
C PRO A 223 -18.18 8.66 -9.02
N PHE A 224 -17.39 9.61 -8.50
CA PHE A 224 -16.12 9.30 -7.85
C PHE A 224 -16.31 8.62 -6.50
N ARG A 225 -17.49 8.76 -5.85
CA ARG A 225 -17.79 8.04 -4.60
C ARG A 225 -17.93 6.51 -4.75
N GLN A 226 -18.01 6.01 -5.98
CA GLN A 226 -18.07 4.57 -6.25
C GLN A 226 -16.69 3.95 -6.42
N ILE A 227 -15.65 4.77 -6.54
CA ILE A 227 -14.27 4.33 -6.70
C ILE A 227 -13.65 4.21 -5.30
N PRO A 228 -12.95 3.11 -4.98
CA PRO A 228 -12.17 2.98 -3.75
C PRO A 228 -11.22 4.17 -3.54
N GLU A 229 -11.09 4.61 -2.28
CA GLU A 229 -10.26 5.75 -1.92
C GLU A 229 -8.79 5.61 -2.37
N SER A 230 -8.23 4.40 -2.29
CA SER A 230 -6.87 4.11 -2.76
C SER A 230 -6.71 4.45 -4.25
N LEU A 231 -7.61 3.95 -5.09
CA LEU A 231 -7.59 4.23 -6.53
C LEU A 231 -7.83 5.71 -6.84
N LEU A 232 -8.66 6.40 -6.05
CA LEU A 232 -8.82 7.85 -6.20
C LEU A 232 -7.53 8.60 -5.90
N ARG A 233 -6.76 8.18 -4.88
CA ARG A 233 -5.45 8.76 -4.58
C ARG A 233 -4.45 8.50 -5.71
N ASP A 234 -4.42 7.28 -6.25
CA ASP A 234 -3.56 6.94 -7.39
C ASP A 234 -3.90 7.79 -8.62
N ILE A 235 -5.20 7.94 -8.93
CA ILE A 235 -5.66 8.82 -10.03
C ILE A 235 -5.24 10.27 -9.78
N LEU A 236 -5.40 10.77 -8.55
CA LEU A 236 -5.04 12.13 -8.19
C LEU A 236 -3.54 12.37 -8.30
N ASP A 237 -2.72 11.37 -7.98
CA ASP A 237 -1.25 11.43 -8.10
C ASP A 237 -0.77 11.47 -9.56
N LEU A 238 -1.58 10.98 -10.52
CA LEU A 238 -1.24 10.95 -11.95
C LEU A 238 -1.64 12.21 -12.72
N VAL A 239 -2.49 13.07 -12.16
CA VAL A 239 -2.99 14.27 -12.84
C VAL A 239 -2.27 15.53 -12.37
N ASP A 240 -2.24 16.56 -13.20
CA ASP A 240 -1.64 17.85 -12.86
C ASP A 240 -2.43 18.63 -11.78
N ASN A 241 -1.80 19.66 -11.22
CA ASN A 241 -2.40 20.49 -10.17
C ASN A 241 -3.70 21.17 -10.63
N GLU A 242 -3.74 21.65 -11.87
CA GLU A 242 -4.94 22.27 -12.42
C GLU A 242 -6.10 21.28 -12.47
N SER A 243 -5.88 20.04 -12.92
CA SER A 243 -6.89 18.99 -12.94
C SER A 243 -7.36 18.62 -11.55
N VAL A 244 -6.49 18.51 -10.54
CA VAL A 244 -6.91 18.26 -9.15
C VAL A 244 -7.83 19.36 -8.63
N PHE A 245 -7.50 20.62 -8.86
CA PHE A 245 -8.36 21.73 -8.47
C PHE A 245 -9.69 21.73 -9.26
N ASN A 246 -9.67 21.34 -10.53
CA ASN A 246 -10.89 21.21 -11.33
C ASN A 246 -11.76 20.03 -10.89
N LEU A 247 -11.16 18.90 -10.50
CA LEU A 247 -11.85 17.76 -9.89
C LEU A 247 -12.47 18.14 -8.54
N CYS A 248 -11.77 18.91 -7.71
CA CYS A 248 -12.34 19.46 -6.48
C CYS A 248 -13.54 20.38 -6.73
N LYS A 249 -13.56 21.14 -7.83
CA LYS A 249 -14.72 21.95 -8.23
C LYS A 249 -15.87 21.09 -8.75
N ALA A 250 -15.57 19.98 -9.41
CA ALA A 250 -16.56 19.12 -10.09
C ALA A 250 -17.16 18.04 -9.18
N SER A 251 -16.41 17.54 -8.20
CA SER A 251 -16.78 16.44 -7.30
C SER A 251 -16.61 16.85 -5.85
N TRP A 252 -17.71 16.74 -5.10
CA TRP A 252 -17.67 16.98 -3.65
C TRP A 252 -16.93 15.85 -2.92
N GLY A 253 -17.05 14.61 -3.40
CA GLY A 253 -16.33 13.47 -2.84
C GLY A 253 -14.81 13.65 -2.93
N ILE A 254 -14.29 14.08 -4.08
CA ILE A 254 -12.87 14.40 -4.24
C ILE A 254 -12.47 15.57 -3.34
N PHE A 255 -13.24 16.66 -3.36
CA PHE A 255 -12.95 17.81 -2.50
C PHE A 255 -12.87 17.42 -1.02
N GLU A 256 -13.82 16.64 -0.52
CA GLU A 256 -13.87 16.16 0.86
C GLU A 256 -12.68 15.24 1.21
N LEU A 257 -12.30 14.35 0.28
CA LEU A 257 -11.22 13.39 0.47
C LEU A 257 -9.85 14.07 0.73
N ILE A 258 -9.53 15.11 -0.03
CA ILE A 258 -8.19 15.73 0.02
C ILE A 258 -8.14 17.08 0.72
N ARG A 259 -9.26 17.76 0.99
CA ARG A 259 -9.26 19.13 1.55
C ARG A 259 -8.51 19.29 2.86
N HIS A 260 -8.49 18.27 3.71
CA HIS A 260 -7.88 18.30 5.04
C HIS A 260 -6.70 17.32 5.16
N ASN A 261 -6.26 16.76 4.04
CA ASN A 261 -5.21 15.76 4.02
C ASN A 261 -3.84 16.42 3.77
N ARG A 262 -3.18 16.83 4.86
CA ARG A 262 -1.86 17.48 4.81
C ARG A 262 -0.82 16.61 4.09
N ASN A 263 -0.74 15.33 4.44
CA ASN A 263 0.23 14.40 3.87
C ASN A 263 0.09 14.27 2.34
N PHE A 264 -1.15 14.23 1.84
CA PHE A 264 -1.41 14.24 0.40
C PHE A 264 -0.81 15.48 -0.27
N TRP A 265 -1.06 16.68 0.27
CA TRP A 265 -0.57 17.92 -0.33
C TRP A 265 0.94 18.10 -0.16
N GLU A 266 1.53 17.69 0.96
CA GLU A 266 2.99 17.73 1.15
C GLU A 266 3.70 16.75 0.20
N ASN A 267 3.18 15.52 0.06
CA ASN A 267 3.68 14.57 -0.94
C ASN A 267 3.59 15.15 -2.35
N ARG A 268 2.46 15.81 -2.65
CA ARG A 268 2.24 16.46 -3.94
C ARG A 268 3.19 17.63 -4.20
N ILE A 269 3.57 18.40 -3.17
CA ILE A 269 4.63 19.41 -3.29
C ILE A 269 5.95 18.73 -3.70
N ARG A 270 6.36 17.68 -2.98
CA ARG A 270 7.62 16.97 -3.30
C ARG A 270 7.62 16.43 -4.74
N LYS A 271 6.52 15.81 -5.16
CA LYS A 271 6.38 15.23 -6.52
C LYS A 271 6.31 16.29 -7.62
N ASN A 272 5.64 17.41 -7.40
CA ASN A 272 5.37 18.40 -8.45
C ASN A 272 6.39 19.54 -8.49
N THR A 273 7.18 19.72 -7.43
CA THR A 273 8.30 20.66 -7.39
C THR A 273 9.61 19.97 -6.99
N PRO A 274 10.03 18.89 -7.67
CA PRO A 274 11.23 18.13 -7.31
C PRO A 274 12.51 18.96 -7.48
N TYR A 275 12.49 19.95 -8.37
CA TYR A 275 13.54 20.97 -8.53
C TYR A 275 13.60 21.99 -7.38
N PHE A 276 12.66 22.00 -6.43
CA PHE A 276 12.62 22.98 -5.34
C PHE A 276 12.95 22.31 -4.00
N GLU A 277 14.11 21.66 -3.95
CA GLU A 277 14.59 20.85 -2.82
C GLU A 277 14.54 21.59 -1.48
N GLU A 278 14.95 22.86 -1.46
CA GLU A 278 15.00 23.64 -0.23
C GLU A 278 13.61 23.79 0.42
N LEU A 279 12.53 23.74 -0.37
CA LEU A 279 11.17 23.73 0.16
C LEU A 279 10.83 22.37 0.81
N GLY A 280 11.27 21.27 0.20
CA GLY A 280 11.08 19.92 0.76
C GLY A 280 11.71 19.79 2.13
N ASP A 281 12.97 20.22 2.26
CA ASP A 281 13.72 20.19 3.52
C ASP A 281 13.06 21.05 4.60
N VAL A 282 12.59 22.26 4.24
CA VAL A 282 11.91 23.15 5.19
C VAL A 282 10.60 22.55 5.69
N LEU A 283 9.82 21.92 4.80
CA LEU A 283 8.56 21.28 5.20
C LEU A 283 8.78 20.11 6.17
N GLU A 284 9.88 19.39 6.02
CA GLU A 284 10.27 18.28 6.91
C GLU A 284 10.86 18.79 8.24
N ALA A 285 11.86 19.68 8.18
CA ALA A 285 12.57 20.17 9.35
C ALA A 285 11.69 21.05 10.27
N GLU A 286 10.78 21.85 9.70
CA GLU A 286 9.95 22.81 10.42
C GLU A 286 8.47 22.40 10.51
N TYR A 287 8.20 21.09 10.44
CA TYR A 287 6.85 20.51 10.41
C TYR A 287 5.92 21.07 11.49
N GLU A 288 6.37 21.12 12.76
CA GLU A 288 5.57 21.64 13.87
C GLU A 288 5.31 23.15 13.76
N SER A 289 6.30 23.92 13.32
CA SER A 289 6.19 25.37 13.11
C SER A 289 5.19 25.71 11.99
N LEU A 290 5.05 24.83 11.00
CA LEU A 290 4.22 25.01 9.81
C LEU A 290 2.87 24.30 9.90
N ARG A 291 2.54 23.68 11.04
CA ARG A 291 1.31 22.90 11.24
C ARG A 291 0.02 23.67 10.96
N ALA A 292 0.01 24.98 11.24
CA ALA A 292 -1.13 25.86 11.00
C ALA A 292 -1.22 26.41 9.57
N GLN A 293 -0.20 26.16 8.74
CA GLN A 293 -0.14 26.62 7.35
C GLN A 293 -0.86 25.64 6.42
N ASP A 294 -1.47 26.18 5.37
CA ASP A 294 -2.17 25.45 4.33
C ASP A 294 -1.20 25.02 3.21
N PRO A 295 -0.91 23.70 3.08
CA PRO A 295 0.02 23.22 2.06
C PRO A 295 -0.42 23.55 0.62
N ARG A 296 -1.72 23.73 0.36
CA ARG A 296 -2.21 24.10 -0.98
C ARG A 296 -1.73 25.49 -1.38
N LYS A 297 -1.71 26.43 -0.43
CA LYS A 297 -1.23 27.79 -0.67
C LYS A 297 0.28 27.79 -0.89
N ILE A 298 1.00 26.95 -0.14
CA ILE A 298 2.44 26.77 -0.29
C ILE A 298 2.75 26.19 -1.68
N LEU A 299 2.03 25.16 -2.12
CA LEU A 299 2.17 24.58 -3.46
C LEU A 299 1.98 25.63 -4.57
N LEU A 300 0.87 26.37 -4.53
CA LEU A 300 0.57 27.42 -5.52
C LEU A 300 1.62 28.54 -5.51
N TRP A 301 2.11 28.92 -4.33
CA TRP A 301 3.21 29.89 -4.22
C TRP A 301 4.50 29.32 -4.79
N ALA A 302 4.86 28.08 -4.48
CA ALA A 302 6.09 27.45 -4.95
C ALA A 302 6.11 27.40 -6.49
N GLU A 303 4.99 27.00 -7.11
CA GLU A 303 4.85 26.98 -8.56
C GLU A 303 4.98 28.37 -9.19
N GLU A 304 4.37 29.40 -8.62
CA GLU A 304 4.41 30.75 -9.20
C GLU A 304 5.74 31.47 -8.92
N ALA A 305 6.27 31.31 -7.70
CA ALA A 305 7.48 31.99 -7.26
C ALA A 305 8.75 31.44 -7.94
N SER A 306 8.78 30.13 -8.24
CA SER A 306 9.88 29.47 -8.97
C SER A 306 9.75 29.56 -10.49
N LYS A 307 8.69 30.16 -11.03
CA LYS A 307 8.45 30.20 -12.48
C LYS A 307 9.46 31.12 -13.19
N PRO A 308 10.22 30.61 -14.18
CA PRO A 308 11.08 31.41 -15.05
C PRO A 308 10.30 32.57 -15.70
N ARG A 309 10.85 33.77 -15.61
CA ARG A 309 10.28 34.98 -16.22
C ARG A 309 11.33 36.06 -16.42
N VAL A 310 11.15 36.85 -17.48
CA VAL A 310 11.99 38.02 -17.77
C VAL A 310 11.94 39.02 -16.61
N GLY A 311 13.11 39.52 -16.21
CA GLY A 311 13.29 40.46 -15.11
C GLY A 311 13.10 39.85 -13.72
N MET A 312 13.19 38.52 -13.61
CA MET A 312 13.19 37.86 -12.30
C MET A 312 14.43 38.27 -11.51
N SER A 313 14.24 38.64 -10.25
CA SER A 313 15.32 38.97 -9.31
C SER A 313 15.03 38.40 -7.92
N GLY A 314 16.08 38.32 -7.10
CA GLY A 314 16.01 37.87 -5.71
C GLY A 314 16.38 36.40 -5.51
N PHE A 315 16.16 35.91 -4.29
CA PHE A 315 16.76 34.67 -3.79
C PHE A 315 16.24 33.37 -4.45
N LEU A 316 15.18 33.43 -5.26
CA LEU A 316 14.63 32.27 -5.98
C LEU A 316 15.14 32.11 -7.42
N MET A 317 16.03 33.00 -7.90
CA MET A 317 16.65 32.84 -9.22
C MET A 317 17.35 31.48 -9.42
N PRO A 318 18.12 30.93 -8.43
CA PRO A 318 18.70 29.60 -8.55
C PRO A 318 17.66 28.50 -8.78
N VAL A 319 16.54 28.57 -8.06
CA VAL A 319 15.43 27.61 -8.16
C VAL A 319 14.74 27.74 -9.53
N ALA A 320 14.58 28.96 -10.05
CA ALA A 320 14.04 29.16 -11.39
C ALA A 320 14.96 28.59 -12.48
N ASN A 321 16.29 28.74 -12.35
CA ASN A 321 17.22 28.10 -13.28
C ASN A 321 17.15 26.58 -13.16
N ARG A 322 17.14 26.04 -11.94
CA ARG A 322 17.02 24.60 -11.68
C ARG A 322 15.75 24.04 -12.30
N ARG A 323 14.61 24.71 -12.12
CA ARG A 323 13.33 24.33 -12.75
C ARG A 323 13.41 24.29 -14.27
N ARG A 324 14.04 25.30 -14.88
CA ARG A 324 14.23 25.35 -16.34
C ARG A 324 15.07 24.17 -16.82
N ILE A 325 16.20 23.91 -16.17
CA ILE A 325 17.11 22.81 -16.52
C ILE A 325 16.42 21.46 -16.30
N TRP A 326 15.67 21.31 -15.20
CA TRP A 326 14.88 20.11 -14.90
C TRP A 326 13.92 19.75 -16.04
N GLY A 327 13.22 20.75 -16.60
CA GLY A 327 12.36 20.54 -17.76
C GLY A 327 13.11 20.11 -19.03
N VAL A 328 14.41 20.39 -19.16
CA VAL A 328 15.26 19.83 -20.23
C VAL A 328 15.66 18.40 -19.91
N CYS A 329 16.00 18.12 -18.66
CA CYS A 329 16.30 16.75 -18.21
C CYS A 329 15.11 15.82 -18.44
N GLU A 330 13.87 16.23 -18.16
CA GLU A 330 12.65 15.45 -18.45
C GLU A 330 12.43 15.20 -19.95
N GLN A 331 12.91 16.10 -20.83
CA GLN A 331 12.91 15.86 -22.28
C GLN A 331 13.94 14.80 -22.68
N ILE A 332 15.12 14.83 -22.04
CA ILE A 332 16.20 13.86 -22.26
C ILE A 332 15.80 12.48 -21.73
N GLU A 333 15.19 12.41 -20.55
CA GLU A 333 14.67 11.18 -19.91
C GLU A 333 13.80 10.36 -20.87
N ARG A 334 12.80 10.98 -21.49
CA ARG A 334 11.91 10.29 -22.45
C ARG A 334 12.68 9.61 -23.58
N LEU A 335 13.73 10.26 -24.09
CA LEU A 335 14.55 9.72 -25.17
C LEU A 335 15.57 8.69 -24.66
N TYR A 336 16.05 8.87 -23.44
CA TYR A 336 16.93 7.95 -22.75
C TYR A 336 16.20 6.62 -22.54
N ASP A 337 15.01 6.63 -21.96
CA ASP A 337 14.19 5.43 -21.71
C ASP A 337 13.84 4.67 -23.00
N GLU A 338 13.56 5.38 -24.09
CA GLU A 338 13.32 4.79 -25.42
C GLU A 338 14.58 4.11 -26.01
N ASN A 339 15.77 4.52 -25.60
CA ASN A 339 17.05 4.10 -26.16
C ASN A 339 17.88 3.22 -25.24
N ILE A 340 17.48 3.06 -23.98
CA ILE A 340 17.93 1.95 -23.14
C ILE A 340 17.67 0.69 -23.98
N PRO A 341 18.71 -0.07 -24.36
CA PRO A 341 18.50 -1.36 -24.98
C PRO A 341 17.52 -2.06 -24.06
N ALA A 342 16.42 -2.61 -24.60
CA ALA A 342 15.65 -3.56 -23.82
C ALA A 342 16.71 -4.46 -23.20
N GLN A 343 16.84 -4.41 -21.87
CA GLN A 343 17.54 -5.46 -21.17
C GLN A 343 16.99 -6.74 -21.79
N ASP A 344 17.80 -7.79 -21.90
CA ASP A 344 17.18 -9.11 -21.95
C ASP A 344 16.25 -9.13 -20.73
N THR A 345 14.97 -8.81 -20.96
CA THR A 345 13.95 -8.72 -19.95
C THR A 345 13.62 -10.17 -19.68
N ALA A 346 14.52 -10.84 -18.95
CA ALA A 346 14.06 -11.45 -17.73
C ALA A 346 13.18 -10.37 -17.08
N CYS A 347 11.87 -10.48 -17.27
CA CYS A 347 10.93 -9.56 -16.69
C CYS A 347 11.21 -9.59 -15.19
N ASP A 348 11.75 -8.50 -14.63
CA ASP A 348 12.03 -8.46 -13.21
C ASP A 348 10.71 -8.76 -12.51
N MET A 349 10.74 -9.76 -11.62
CA MET A 349 9.50 -10.28 -11.06
C MET A 349 8.69 -9.19 -10.35
N GLU A 350 9.38 -8.18 -9.83
CA GLU A 350 8.80 -6.97 -9.23
C GLU A 350 7.85 -6.23 -10.19
N ASP A 351 8.16 -6.16 -11.48
CA ASP A 351 7.35 -5.43 -12.47
C ASP A 351 6.04 -6.15 -12.85
N ILE A 352 5.99 -7.47 -12.66
CA ILE A 352 4.85 -8.31 -13.07
C ILE A 352 4.10 -8.97 -11.91
N ALA A 353 4.70 -8.97 -10.72
CA ALA A 353 4.07 -9.50 -9.53
C ALA A 353 2.87 -8.64 -9.15
N MET A 354 1.72 -9.29 -9.02
CA MET A 354 0.50 -8.69 -8.50
C MET A 354 0.33 -9.10 -7.04
N GLY A 355 0.28 -8.11 -6.17
CA GLY A 355 -0.06 -8.31 -4.76
C GLY A 355 -1.55 -8.53 -4.56
N ASN A 356 -1.92 -9.51 -3.74
CA ASN A 356 -3.28 -9.58 -3.20
C ASN A 356 -3.45 -8.65 -1.97
N LYS A 357 -4.68 -8.56 -1.45
CA LYS A 357 -4.93 -7.88 -0.18
C LYS A 357 -4.13 -8.58 0.93
N MET A 358 -3.29 -7.82 1.65
CA MET A 358 -2.66 -8.30 2.87
C MET A 358 -3.72 -8.65 3.93
N HIS A 359 -3.75 -9.91 4.34
CA HIS A 359 -4.66 -10.38 5.37
C HIS A 359 -4.04 -10.26 6.75
N PHE A 360 -4.87 -9.97 7.74
CA PHE A 360 -4.47 -10.04 9.12
C PHE A 360 -4.28 -11.50 9.55
N VAL A 361 -3.05 -11.86 9.91
CA VAL A 361 -2.70 -13.14 10.53
C VAL A 361 -2.27 -12.97 11.99
N GLY A 362 -2.16 -11.71 12.43
CA GLY A 362 -1.96 -11.30 13.81
C GLY A 362 -2.73 -10.03 14.16
N TYR A 363 -2.73 -9.68 15.45
CA TYR A 363 -3.34 -8.46 15.98
C TYR A 363 -2.73 -8.11 17.36
N ASN A 364 -2.29 -6.88 17.53
CA ASN A 364 -1.78 -6.34 18.80
C ASN A 364 -2.39 -4.96 19.15
N GLY A 365 -3.47 -4.54 18.47
CA GLY A 365 -4.15 -3.27 18.72
C GLY A 365 -3.42 -1.99 18.25
N LYS A 366 -2.18 -2.07 17.76
CA LYS A 366 -1.41 -0.91 17.30
C LYS A 366 -1.51 -0.69 15.79
N ALA A 367 -1.33 0.57 15.37
CA ALA A 367 -1.25 0.92 13.96
C ALA A 367 0.15 0.58 13.43
N VAL A 368 0.22 -0.09 12.27
CA VAL A 368 1.49 -0.43 11.61
C VAL A 368 1.59 0.31 10.29
N PHE A 369 2.75 0.90 10.04
CA PHE A 369 2.98 1.83 8.92
C PHE A 369 3.84 1.24 7.80
N ASP A 370 4.72 0.29 8.09
CA ASP A 370 5.68 -0.22 7.11
C ASP A 370 5.27 -1.59 6.55
N THR A 371 5.34 -1.72 5.22
CA THR A 371 5.11 -2.96 4.49
C THR A 371 6.43 -3.46 3.91
N GLU A 372 6.72 -4.73 4.16
CA GLU A 372 7.89 -5.43 3.62
C GLU A 372 7.46 -6.38 2.51
N GLN A 373 8.32 -6.55 1.51
CA GLN A 373 8.13 -7.45 0.38
C GLN A 373 9.36 -8.35 0.22
N SER A 374 9.15 -9.58 -0.21
CA SER A 374 10.20 -10.54 -0.50
C SER A 374 9.84 -11.32 -1.76
N TYR A 375 10.62 -11.13 -2.82
CA TYR A 375 10.50 -11.85 -4.08
C TYR A 375 11.33 -13.13 -3.99
N TRP A 376 10.65 -14.27 -3.98
CA TRP A 376 11.30 -15.59 -3.92
C TRP A 376 11.71 -16.11 -5.28
N ILE A 377 11.02 -15.71 -6.35
CA ILE A 377 11.42 -15.91 -7.74
C ILE A 377 11.74 -14.51 -8.28
N GLN A 378 12.93 -14.29 -8.82
CA GLN A 378 13.34 -13.00 -9.40
C GLN A 378 13.16 -12.97 -10.91
N SER A 379 13.21 -14.14 -11.56
CA SER A 379 12.94 -14.30 -12.99
C SER A 379 12.30 -15.65 -13.28
N TRP A 380 11.56 -15.77 -14.39
CA TRP A 380 10.97 -17.06 -14.80
C TRP A 380 12.01 -18.14 -15.12
N ASP A 381 13.25 -17.74 -15.41
CA ASP A 381 14.36 -18.67 -15.57
C ASP A 381 14.62 -19.46 -14.28
N GLU A 382 14.47 -18.85 -13.11
CA GLU A 382 14.62 -19.54 -11.82
C GLU A 382 13.52 -20.55 -11.54
N TYR A 383 12.29 -20.26 -11.97
CA TYR A 383 11.16 -21.18 -11.86
C TYR A 383 11.25 -22.34 -12.86
N SER A 384 11.77 -22.08 -14.06
CA SER A 384 11.85 -23.07 -15.14
C SER A 384 13.07 -24.00 -15.05
N GLN A 385 14.08 -23.63 -14.27
CA GLN A 385 15.25 -24.47 -14.03
C GLN A 385 14.90 -25.55 -13.00
N ASP A 386 15.29 -26.81 -13.27
CA ASP A 386 15.19 -27.94 -12.34
C ASP A 386 16.18 -27.76 -11.16
N ARG A 387 16.00 -26.71 -10.35
CA ARG A 387 16.85 -26.37 -9.20
C ARG A 387 16.17 -26.77 -7.89
N PRO A 388 16.85 -27.53 -7.02
CA PRO A 388 16.36 -27.76 -5.67
C PRO A 388 16.40 -26.43 -4.90
N TRP A 389 15.48 -26.31 -3.95
CA TRP A 389 15.36 -25.13 -3.10
C TRP A 389 15.05 -25.55 -1.67
N THR A 390 15.33 -24.66 -0.72
CA THR A 390 15.09 -24.89 0.70
C THR A 390 14.10 -23.88 1.24
N LEU A 391 13.17 -24.38 2.04
CA LEU A 391 12.15 -23.59 2.71
C LEU A 391 12.52 -23.45 4.19
N HIS A 392 12.56 -22.22 4.67
CA HIS A 392 12.84 -21.90 6.07
C HIS A 392 11.65 -21.22 6.73
N THR A 393 11.34 -21.57 7.97
CA THR A 393 10.40 -20.80 8.81
C THR A 393 11.04 -20.45 10.15
N PHE A 394 10.81 -19.22 10.61
CA PHE A 394 11.47 -18.65 11.79
C PHE A 394 10.43 -18.35 12.88
N TRP A 395 10.81 -18.62 14.12
CA TRP A 395 9.93 -18.54 15.28
C TRP A 395 10.67 -17.92 16.47
N ASN A 396 9.99 -17.03 17.19
CA ASN A 396 10.52 -16.42 18.41
C ASN A 396 10.39 -17.35 19.63
N SER A 397 10.94 -16.93 20.77
CA SER A 397 10.87 -17.68 22.04
C SER A 397 9.43 -17.90 22.56
N ASP A 398 8.47 -17.09 22.13
CA ASP A 398 7.04 -17.19 22.48
C ASP A 398 6.25 -18.09 21.50
N TRP A 399 6.96 -18.78 20.58
CA TRP A 399 6.40 -19.65 19.53
C TRP A 399 5.53 -18.90 18.51
N ASP A 400 5.77 -17.61 18.31
CA ASP A 400 5.16 -16.81 17.25
C ASP A 400 6.03 -16.86 15.99
N MET A 401 5.39 -16.98 14.83
CA MET A 401 6.10 -16.94 13.55
C MET A 401 6.63 -15.53 13.25
N THR A 402 7.94 -15.41 13.04
CA THR A 402 8.65 -14.15 12.80
C THR A 402 9.05 -13.95 11.34
N GLY A 403 9.16 -15.04 10.58
CA GLY A 403 9.55 -14.96 9.18
C GLY A 403 9.46 -16.28 8.41
N ILE A 404 9.67 -16.18 7.11
CA ILE A 404 9.72 -17.29 6.14
C ILE A 404 10.74 -16.94 5.05
N SER A 405 11.53 -17.90 4.59
CA SER A 405 12.46 -17.68 3.47
C SER A 405 12.49 -18.85 2.50
N VAL A 406 12.81 -18.53 1.24
CA VAL A 406 13.11 -19.49 0.18
C VAL A 406 14.54 -19.24 -0.28
N ASN A 407 15.35 -20.30 -0.31
CA ASN A 407 16.76 -20.20 -0.68
C ASN A 407 17.10 -21.25 -1.75
N PHE A 408 17.80 -20.84 -2.81
CA PHE A 408 18.41 -21.73 -3.81
C PHE A 408 19.87 -22.00 -3.43
N GLU A 409 20.44 -23.16 -3.84
CA GLU A 409 21.70 -23.73 -3.31
C GLU A 409 22.95 -22.81 -3.29
N ASP A 410 22.95 -21.68 -4.00
CA ASP A 410 24.11 -20.78 -4.16
C ASP A 410 23.80 -19.29 -3.93
N GLU A 411 22.67 -18.95 -3.30
CA GLU A 411 22.18 -17.56 -3.22
C GLU A 411 21.86 -17.11 -1.80
N GLU A 412 21.82 -15.79 -1.59
CA GLU A 412 21.42 -15.23 -0.30
C GLU A 412 19.96 -15.59 0.03
N PRO A 413 19.64 -15.87 1.31
CA PRO A 413 18.28 -16.18 1.73
C PRO A 413 17.28 -15.07 1.38
N ARG A 414 16.23 -15.41 0.62
CA ARG A 414 15.17 -14.46 0.26
C ARG A 414 14.10 -14.49 1.36
N MET A 415 14.37 -13.75 2.44
CA MET A 415 13.56 -13.76 3.65
C MET A 415 12.47 -12.68 3.64
N PHE A 416 11.30 -13.04 4.12
CA PHE A 416 10.29 -12.11 4.64
C PHE A 416 10.24 -12.23 6.17
N GLY A 417 10.28 -11.10 6.86
CA GLY A 417 10.26 -11.03 8.32
C GLY A 417 11.65 -11.01 8.95
N ARG A 418 11.80 -11.64 10.12
CA ARG A 418 13.06 -11.63 10.90
C ARG A 418 13.41 -13.02 11.42
N CYS A 419 14.71 -13.30 11.52
CA CYS A 419 15.24 -14.45 12.26
C CYS A 419 15.31 -14.12 13.75
N GLY A 420 14.86 -15.03 14.62
CA GLY A 420 14.97 -14.86 16.06
C GLY A 420 16.38 -15.18 16.56
N GLU A 421 17.05 -14.20 17.17
CA GLU A 421 18.39 -14.36 17.76
C GLU A 421 18.33 -14.63 19.27
N GLU A 422 17.15 -14.52 19.88
CA GLU A 422 16.94 -14.70 21.32
C GLU A 422 16.99 -16.17 21.78
N GLU A 423 17.26 -16.37 23.07
CA GLU A 423 17.28 -17.72 23.67
C GLU A 423 15.88 -18.36 23.62
N GLY A 424 15.76 -19.47 22.88
CA GLY A 424 14.49 -20.19 22.69
C GLY A 424 13.82 -19.94 21.34
N ALA A 425 14.33 -18.99 20.53
CA ALA A 425 14.00 -18.90 19.12
C ALA A 425 14.49 -20.15 18.35
N TRP A 426 13.81 -20.49 17.27
CA TRP A 426 14.12 -21.67 16.48
C TRP A 426 13.71 -21.50 15.01
N GLU A 427 14.37 -22.28 14.16
CA GLU A 427 14.10 -22.36 12.73
C GLU A 427 13.72 -23.78 12.32
N THR A 428 12.96 -23.89 11.23
CA THR A 428 12.80 -25.16 10.51
C THR A 428 13.34 -25.01 9.11
N VAL A 429 13.97 -26.07 8.62
CA VAL A 429 14.52 -26.13 7.26
C VAL A 429 14.01 -27.37 6.57
N LYS A 430 13.60 -27.24 5.31
CA LYS A 430 13.17 -28.35 4.48
C LYS A 430 13.65 -28.20 3.06
N GLU A 431 14.39 -29.20 2.60
CA GLU A 431 14.74 -29.36 1.19
C GLU A 431 13.52 -29.80 0.38
N MET A 432 13.34 -29.13 -0.75
CA MET A 432 12.22 -29.30 -1.68
C MET A 432 12.76 -29.69 -3.05
N PRO A 433 12.11 -30.65 -3.73
CA PRO A 433 12.50 -31.02 -5.09
C PRO A 433 12.09 -29.91 -6.08
N SER A 434 12.76 -29.84 -7.23
CA SER A 434 12.59 -28.75 -8.19
C SER A 434 11.22 -28.71 -8.85
N GLU A 435 10.57 -29.87 -9.01
CA GLU A 435 9.26 -30.01 -9.64
C GLU A 435 8.08 -29.60 -8.74
N ARG A 436 8.34 -29.20 -7.50
CA ARG A 436 7.30 -28.89 -6.51
C ARG A 436 7.39 -27.44 -6.08
N TRP A 437 6.33 -26.68 -6.32
CA TRP A 437 6.25 -25.28 -5.92
C TRP A 437 5.09 -24.97 -4.97
N ILE A 438 5.23 -23.85 -4.25
CA ILE A 438 4.25 -23.40 -3.25
C ILE A 438 2.97 -22.93 -3.97
N ARG A 439 1.83 -23.45 -3.51
CA ARG A 439 0.49 -23.09 -3.98
C ARG A 439 -0.29 -22.24 -2.99
N GLY A 440 0.05 -22.31 -1.70
CA GLY A 440 -0.62 -21.52 -0.68
C GLY A 440 -0.26 -21.92 0.74
N PHE A 441 -0.89 -21.22 1.67
CA PHE A 441 -0.65 -21.32 3.10
C PHE A 441 -1.95 -21.49 3.86
N VAL A 442 -1.91 -22.24 4.96
CA VAL A 442 -2.93 -22.22 6.00
C VAL A 442 -2.24 -21.84 7.30
N PHE A 443 -2.53 -20.63 7.79
CA PHE A 443 -2.00 -20.14 9.05
C PHE A 443 -2.85 -20.63 10.22
N HIS A 444 -2.21 -21.24 11.21
CA HIS A 444 -2.83 -21.67 12.45
C HIS A 444 -2.61 -20.57 13.48
N VAL A 445 -3.66 -19.78 13.72
CA VAL A 445 -3.61 -18.59 14.57
C VAL A 445 -4.32 -18.84 15.89
N ARG A 446 -3.75 -18.32 16.97
CA ARG A 446 -4.43 -18.36 18.27
C ARG A 446 -5.58 -17.36 18.29
N PRO A 447 -6.82 -17.75 18.60
CA PRO A 447 -7.88 -16.78 18.81
C PRO A 447 -7.53 -15.90 20.01
N ALA A 448 -7.64 -14.58 19.86
CA ALA A 448 -7.66 -13.71 21.02
C ALA A 448 -8.96 -13.93 21.79
N SER A 449 -8.91 -13.79 23.11
CA SER A 449 -10.12 -13.67 23.90
C SER A 449 -10.82 -12.39 23.50
N VAL A 450 -12.00 -12.52 22.89
CA VAL A 450 -12.80 -11.37 22.45
C VAL A 450 -13.32 -10.56 23.66
N LEU A 451 -13.11 -11.05 24.89
CA LEU A 451 -13.57 -10.49 26.15
C LEU A 451 -12.58 -9.52 26.81
N LEU A 452 -11.30 -9.49 26.39
CA LEU A 452 -10.24 -8.76 27.08
C LEU A 452 -9.65 -7.70 26.14
N ASP A 453 -9.59 -6.44 26.58
CA ASP A 453 -8.90 -5.40 25.83
C ASP A 453 -7.39 -5.65 25.86
N TRP A 454 -6.73 -5.41 24.73
CA TRP A 454 -5.28 -5.51 24.62
C TRP A 454 -4.59 -4.53 25.56
N GLU A 455 -5.13 -3.31 25.73
CA GLU A 455 -4.52 -2.27 26.57
C GLU A 455 -4.43 -2.71 28.05
N ASP A 456 -5.40 -3.51 28.51
CA ASP A 456 -5.45 -4.05 29.87
C ASP A 456 -4.82 -5.45 29.98
N THR A 457 -4.66 -6.16 28.86
CA THR A 457 -4.12 -7.53 28.81
C THR A 457 -3.11 -7.71 27.67
N PRO A 458 -1.83 -7.34 27.88
CA PRO A 458 -0.80 -7.40 26.85
C PRO A 458 -0.51 -8.81 26.29
N TRP A 459 -0.97 -9.86 26.98
CA TRP A 459 -0.90 -11.25 26.52
C TRP A 459 -2.07 -11.66 25.61
N ASN A 460 -3.09 -10.81 25.42
CA ASN A 460 -4.26 -11.09 24.59
C ASN A 460 -4.06 -10.57 23.15
N TYR A 461 -3.08 -11.14 22.45
CA TYR A 461 -2.78 -10.83 21.06
C TYR A 461 -3.06 -12.02 20.15
N ILE A 462 -3.25 -11.76 18.85
CA ILE A 462 -3.37 -12.78 17.81
C ILE A 462 -2.01 -12.90 17.13
N SER A 463 -1.58 -14.14 16.92
CA SER A 463 -0.36 -14.48 16.22
C SER A 463 -0.45 -15.86 15.57
N VAL A 464 0.43 -16.08 14.59
CA VAL A 464 0.61 -17.38 13.93
C VAL A 464 1.42 -18.29 14.84
N LYS A 465 0.82 -19.41 15.26
CA LYS A 465 1.45 -20.47 16.08
C LYS A 465 1.84 -21.70 15.28
N GLY A 466 1.32 -21.83 14.07
CA GLY A 466 1.68 -22.89 13.13
C GLY A 466 1.34 -22.50 11.69
N ILE A 467 1.93 -23.20 10.74
CA ILE A 467 1.71 -22.96 9.31
C ILE A 467 1.70 -24.29 8.57
N SER A 468 0.68 -24.50 7.73
CA SER A 468 0.64 -25.57 6.75
C SER A 468 0.88 -24.99 5.35
N ILE A 469 1.90 -25.49 4.67
CA ILE A 469 2.34 -25.03 3.36
C ILE A 469 1.90 -26.06 2.34
N HIS A 470 1.08 -25.63 1.38
CA HIS A 470 0.50 -26.46 0.33
C HIS A 470 1.26 -26.29 -0.97
N PHE A 471 1.44 -27.40 -1.68
CA PHE A 471 2.16 -27.45 -2.94
C PHE A 471 1.23 -27.74 -4.12
N ASP A 472 1.75 -27.52 -5.32
CA ASP A 472 1.09 -27.80 -6.61
C ASP A 472 0.65 -29.25 -6.80
N ASP A 473 1.40 -30.21 -6.26
CA ASP A 473 1.10 -31.65 -6.28
C ASP A 473 0.10 -32.10 -5.21
N ASP A 474 -0.62 -31.15 -4.60
CA ASP A 474 -1.56 -31.31 -3.49
C ASP A 474 -0.92 -31.86 -2.19
N SER A 475 0.40 -32.05 -2.13
CA SER A 475 1.09 -32.36 -0.89
C SER A 475 1.14 -31.14 0.03
N LYS A 476 1.36 -31.39 1.33
CA LYS A 476 1.57 -30.31 2.30
C LYS A 476 2.57 -30.68 3.38
N VAL A 477 3.26 -29.67 3.88
CA VAL A 477 4.14 -29.76 5.05
C VAL A 477 3.61 -28.81 6.12
N THR A 478 3.79 -29.15 7.40
CA THR A 478 3.24 -28.37 8.51
C THR A 478 4.29 -28.17 9.59
N TYR A 479 4.37 -26.95 10.11
CA TYR A 479 5.28 -26.53 11.17
C TYR A 479 4.51 -25.85 12.30
N GLY A 480 5.07 -25.89 13.52
CA GLY A 480 4.45 -25.28 14.70
C GLY A 480 3.23 -26.05 15.23
N GLN A 481 2.31 -25.33 15.89
CA GLN A 481 1.11 -25.86 16.53
C GLN A 481 -0.08 -25.92 15.57
N THR A 482 -0.85 -27.01 15.63
CA THR A 482 -2.04 -27.25 14.77
C THR A 482 -3.22 -27.83 15.56
N ASP A 483 -3.27 -27.55 16.86
CA ASP A 483 -4.29 -28.10 17.72
C ASP A 483 -5.70 -27.55 17.41
N ALA A 484 -6.72 -28.27 17.89
CA ALA A 484 -8.12 -27.95 17.62
C ALA A 484 -8.59 -26.63 18.26
N SER A 485 -7.82 -26.04 19.20
CA SER A 485 -8.15 -24.76 19.82
C SER A 485 -7.78 -23.56 18.95
N LEU A 486 -6.92 -23.75 17.95
CA LEU A 486 -6.51 -22.72 16.99
C LEU A 486 -7.58 -22.49 15.91
N MET A 487 -7.42 -21.36 15.22
CA MET A 487 -8.14 -21.05 13.99
C MET A 487 -7.21 -21.24 12.80
N GLN A 488 -7.77 -21.61 11.66
CA GLN A 488 -7.09 -21.77 10.39
C GLN A 488 -7.51 -20.65 9.43
N ARG A 489 -6.50 -20.02 8.83
CA ARG A 489 -6.66 -18.97 7.83
C ARG A 489 -6.02 -19.43 6.52
N PRO A 490 -6.83 -19.84 5.52
CA PRO A 490 -6.31 -20.23 4.22
C PRO A 490 -5.96 -18.99 3.39
N LEU A 491 -4.88 -19.09 2.62
CA LEU A 491 -4.45 -18.10 1.65
C LEU A 491 -3.79 -18.82 0.48
N PHE A 492 -4.50 -18.95 -0.63
CA PHE A 492 -4.01 -19.65 -1.81
C PHE A 492 -3.77 -18.70 -2.98
N VAL A 493 -2.92 -19.16 -3.89
CA VAL A 493 -2.68 -18.49 -5.16
C VAL A 493 -3.99 -18.40 -5.95
N ALA A 494 -4.17 -17.27 -6.64
CA ALA A 494 -5.27 -17.09 -7.55
C ALA A 494 -5.21 -18.11 -8.70
N LYS A 495 -6.37 -18.33 -9.31
CA LYS A 495 -6.49 -19.31 -10.39
C LYS A 495 -5.54 -18.96 -11.53
N ASP A 496 -4.84 -19.97 -12.05
CA ASP A 496 -3.92 -19.87 -13.19
C ASP A 496 -2.67 -18.98 -12.93
N MET A 497 -2.37 -18.68 -11.65
CA MET A 497 -1.19 -17.90 -11.24
C MET A 497 -0.21 -18.72 -10.40
N ILE A 498 1.02 -18.20 -10.25
CA ILE A 498 2.11 -18.78 -9.47
C ILE A 498 2.52 -17.80 -8.37
N ILE A 499 2.79 -18.29 -7.16
CA ILE A 499 3.35 -17.49 -6.06
C ILE A 499 4.82 -17.21 -6.37
N VAL A 500 5.17 -15.94 -6.51
CA VAL A 500 6.54 -15.51 -6.82
C VAL A 500 7.22 -14.83 -5.63
N GLY A 501 6.45 -14.51 -4.59
CA GLY A 501 6.95 -13.92 -3.36
C GLY A 501 5.83 -13.67 -2.37
N VAL A 502 6.15 -12.95 -1.31
CA VAL A 502 5.21 -12.58 -0.26
C VAL A 502 5.40 -11.13 0.15
N GLN A 503 4.36 -10.56 0.73
CA GLN A 503 4.38 -9.21 1.29
C GLN A 503 3.65 -9.19 2.62
N GLY A 504 3.94 -8.23 3.48
CA GLY A 504 3.27 -8.17 4.76
C GLY A 504 3.82 -7.11 5.70
N GLN A 505 3.38 -7.21 6.95
CA GLN A 505 3.71 -6.25 8.00
C GLN A 505 4.03 -7.02 9.28
N LEU A 506 5.03 -6.56 10.03
CA LEU A 506 5.39 -7.11 11.34
C LEU A 506 4.70 -6.32 12.47
N ALA A 507 4.49 -6.97 13.61
CA ALA A 507 3.90 -6.33 14.77
C ALA A 507 4.88 -5.33 15.43
N GLU A 508 4.41 -4.12 15.74
CA GLU A 508 5.17 -3.15 16.53
C GLU A 508 5.34 -3.64 17.98
N GLN A 509 6.56 -3.57 18.50
CA GLN A 509 6.97 -4.28 19.72
C GLN A 509 7.06 -3.37 20.97
N GLU A 510 6.71 -3.91 22.15
CA GLU A 510 6.98 -3.30 23.47
C GLU A 510 8.02 -4.04 24.33
N LYS A 511 8.25 -5.34 24.11
CA LYS A 511 9.26 -6.11 24.86
C LYS A 511 10.61 -6.01 24.17
N GLU A 512 11.62 -5.37 24.75
CA GLU A 512 12.92 -5.10 24.10
C GLU A 512 13.70 -6.36 23.63
N ASP A 513 13.36 -7.58 24.09
CA ASP A 513 14.19 -8.80 23.91
C ASP A 513 13.55 -9.96 23.11
N VAL A 514 12.44 -9.75 22.41
CA VAL A 514 11.79 -10.81 21.61
C VAL A 514 11.82 -10.44 20.13
N THR A 515 11.79 -11.36 19.19
CA THR A 515 11.70 -10.95 17.78
C THR A 515 10.25 -10.66 17.36
N PRO A 516 9.96 -9.55 16.62
CA PRO A 516 8.62 -9.23 16.13
C PRO A 516 8.01 -10.34 15.28
N TRP A 517 6.71 -10.59 15.46
CA TRP A 517 5.97 -11.59 14.70
C TRP A 517 5.18 -10.98 13.53
N ILE A 518 4.74 -11.83 12.61
CA ILE A 518 3.98 -11.43 11.43
C ILE A 518 2.56 -10.98 11.82
N LEU A 519 2.21 -9.74 11.50
CA LEU A 519 0.88 -9.15 11.72
C LEU A 519 -0.02 -9.31 10.50
N ARG A 520 0.52 -9.01 9.31
CA ARG A 520 -0.18 -9.16 8.03
C ARG A 520 0.65 -9.96 7.05
N PHE A 521 -0.03 -10.72 6.21
CA PHE A 521 0.58 -11.55 5.19
C PHE A 521 -0.26 -11.52 3.91
N GLY A 522 0.40 -11.37 2.77
CA GLY A 522 -0.16 -11.36 1.44
C GLY A 522 0.78 -12.07 0.46
N LEU A 523 0.23 -12.49 -0.67
CA LEU A 523 0.96 -13.16 -1.74
C LEU A 523 1.34 -12.15 -2.81
N LEU A 524 2.54 -12.29 -3.34
CA LEU A 524 2.95 -11.73 -4.63
C LEU A 524 2.84 -12.86 -5.65
N GLN A 525 2.07 -12.66 -6.71
CA GLN A 525 1.73 -13.71 -7.67
C GLN A 525 1.77 -13.18 -9.11
N ALA A 526 2.18 -14.02 -10.05
CA ALA A 526 2.27 -13.67 -11.46
C ALA A 526 1.70 -14.77 -12.37
N TYR A 527 1.24 -14.37 -13.57
CA TYR A 527 0.87 -15.31 -14.63
C TYR A 527 2.13 -15.92 -15.24
N ALA A 528 2.09 -17.22 -15.52
CA ALA A 528 3.16 -17.86 -16.27
C ALA A 528 3.32 -17.18 -17.64
N TRP A 529 4.57 -17.12 -18.11
CA TRP A 529 5.09 -16.48 -19.33
C TRP A 529 4.25 -16.61 -20.62
N ASP A 530 3.37 -17.61 -20.73
CA ASP A 530 2.56 -17.91 -21.93
C ASP A 530 1.10 -17.42 -21.88
N GLU A 531 0.64 -16.82 -20.77
CA GLU A 531 -0.76 -16.40 -20.62
C GLU A 531 -0.97 -14.92 -20.97
N GLU A 532 -2.04 -14.61 -21.71
CA GLU A 532 -2.44 -13.23 -22.01
C GLU A 532 -2.64 -12.46 -20.70
N ARG A 533 -1.78 -11.47 -20.44
CA ARG A 533 -1.89 -10.61 -19.26
C ARG A 533 -3.30 -9.98 -19.24
N PRO A 534 -4.08 -10.13 -18.16
CA PRO A 534 -5.32 -9.38 -18.04
C PRO A 534 -5.03 -7.87 -18.02
N ASN A 535 -6.04 -7.06 -18.36
CA ASN A 535 -5.90 -5.61 -18.44
C ASN A 535 -5.24 -5.02 -17.17
N PRO A 536 -4.38 -3.99 -17.32
CA PRO A 536 -3.81 -3.27 -16.18
C PRO A 536 -4.92 -2.79 -15.23
N GLY A 537 -4.86 -3.18 -13.95
CA GLY A 537 -5.85 -2.84 -12.93
C GLY A 537 -6.77 -4.00 -12.49
N TRP A 538 -6.57 -5.22 -13.00
CA TRP A 538 -7.24 -6.41 -12.45
C TRP A 538 -6.48 -6.94 -11.22
N TYR A 539 -7.13 -6.93 -10.06
CA TYR A 539 -6.60 -7.58 -8.86
C TYR A 539 -7.18 -8.98 -8.72
N PRO A 540 -6.38 -9.99 -8.34
CA PRO A 540 -6.89 -11.34 -8.18
C PRO A 540 -7.96 -11.41 -7.09
N GLU A 541 -9.18 -11.82 -7.46
CA GLU A 541 -10.28 -11.98 -6.51
C GLU A 541 -9.98 -13.11 -5.52
N ILE A 542 -10.14 -12.79 -4.24
CA ILE A 542 -9.92 -13.69 -3.12
C ILE A 542 -11.21 -14.47 -2.88
N ARG A 543 -11.11 -15.77 -2.62
CA ARG A 543 -12.30 -16.58 -2.34
C ARG A 543 -12.89 -16.19 -1.00
N ALA A 544 -14.21 -16.30 -0.87
CA ALA A 544 -14.92 -15.88 0.34
C ALA A 544 -14.37 -16.55 1.61
N GLU A 545 -13.94 -17.81 1.51
CA GLU A 545 -13.36 -18.57 2.60
C GLU A 545 -11.96 -18.10 3.03
N GLU A 546 -11.20 -17.44 2.16
CA GLU A 546 -9.86 -16.89 2.48
C GLU A 546 -9.95 -15.58 3.29
N GLY A 547 -11.10 -14.90 3.23
CA GLY A 547 -11.39 -13.72 4.03
C GLY A 547 -11.72 -13.98 5.50
N LEU A 548 -11.79 -15.23 5.96
CA LEU A 548 -12.31 -15.62 7.27
C LEU A 548 -11.30 -16.43 8.11
N SER A 549 -11.50 -16.46 9.43
CA SER A 549 -10.77 -17.33 10.36
C SER A 549 -11.62 -18.51 10.78
N TRP A 550 -11.29 -19.71 10.32
CA TRP A 550 -12.09 -20.91 10.53
C TRP A 550 -11.63 -21.68 11.75
N SER A 551 -12.53 -22.11 12.62
CA SER A 551 -12.10 -22.97 13.72
C SER A 551 -11.61 -24.34 13.25
N SER A 552 -10.43 -24.75 13.70
CA SER A 552 -9.91 -26.11 13.49
C SER A 552 -10.88 -27.19 13.97
N ALA A 553 -11.53 -26.98 15.12
CA ALA A 553 -12.54 -27.90 15.65
C ALA A 553 -13.73 -28.07 14.68
N SER A 554 -14.26 -26.97 14.14
CA SER A 554 -15.36 -27.03 13.17
C SER A 554 -14.95 -27.72 11.86
N LEU A 555 -13.74 -27.42 11.37
CA LEU A 555 -13.21 -28.04 10.14
C LEU A 555 -12.97 -29.54 10.29
N SER A 556 -12.65 -30.01 11.50
CA SER A 556 -12.43 -31.44 11.76
C SER A 556 -13.68 -32.32 11.58
N HIS A 557 -14.86 -31.70 11.47
CA HIS A 557 -16.12 -32.39 11.17
C HIS A 557 -16.36 -32.57 9.67
N LEU A 558 -15.59 -31.90 8.82
CA LEU A 558 -15.65 -32.07 7.37
C LEU A 558 -14.67 -33.17 6.94
N ASP A 559 -14.99 -33.87 5.85
CA ASP A 559 -14.07 -34.86 5.27
C ASP A 559 -12.77 -34.22 4.77
N VAL A 560 -12.90 -33.02 4.19
CA VAL A 560 -11.79 -32.15 3.79
C VAL A 560 -12.13 -30.69 4.12
N PRO A 561 -11.14 -29.83 4.42
CA PRO A 561 -11.38 -28.40 4.60
C PRO A 561 -12.07 -27.77 3.38
N ILE A 562 -12.82 -26.70 3.61
CA ILE A 562 -13.67 -26.06 2.58
C ILE A 562 -12.85 -25.66 1.34
N TRP A 563 -11.65 -25.12 1.53
CA TRP A 563 -10.75 -24.69 0.45
C TRP A 563 -10.11 -25.86 -0.32
N GLU A 564 -10.13 -27.07 0.22
CA GLU A 564 -9.67 -28.30 -0.46
C GLU A 564 -10.84 -29.04 -1.17
N SER A 565 -12.09 -28.71 -0.83
CA SER A 565 -13.27 -29.41 -1.36
C SER A 565 -13.63 -28.97 -2.78
N LYS A 566 -13.98 -29.93 -3.64
CA LYS A 566 -14.56 -29.67 -4.97
C LYS A 566 -16.09 -29.69 -4.96
N GLU A 567 -16.70 -30.22 -3.91
CA GLU A 567 -18.15 -30.44 -3.80
C GLU A 567 -18.81 -29.42 -2.88
N LEU A 568 -18.12 -29.07 -1.79
CA LEU A 568 -18.60 -28.14 -0.78
C LEU A 568 -18.30 -26.71 -1.21
N LYS A 569 -19.33 -25.91 -1.38
CA LYS A 569 -19.21 -24.47 -1.67
C LYS A 569 -19.56 -23.66 -0.44
N PHE A 570 -18.83 -22.57 -0.23
CA PHE A 570 -19.17 -21.58 0.78
C PHE A 570 -19.82 -20.37 0.12
N ILE A 571 -21.02 -20.03 0.55
CA ILE A 571 -21.74 -18.83 0.13
C ILE A 571 -21.91 -17.91 1.33
N THR A 572 -21.65 -16.63 1.09
CA THR A 572 -21.61 -15.60 2.12
C THR A 572 -22.54 -14.45 1.74
N GLY A 573 -23.13 -13.82 2.74
CA GLY A 573 -23.83 -12.55 2.56
C GLY A 573 -22.91 -11.35 2.73
N ASN A 574 -23.53 -10.19 2.96
CA ASN A 574 -22.80 -9.00 3.37
C ASN A 574 -22.07 -9.25 4.69
N ILE A 575 -20.76 -9.01 4.66
CA ILE A 575 -19.88 -9.10 5.82
C ILE A 575 -19.77 -7.70 6.44
N TYR A 576 -20.23 -7.56 7.68
CA TYR A 576 -20.20 -6.29 8.42
C TYR A 576 -19.03 -6.24 9.39
N ASN A 577 -18.34 -5.10 9.48
CA ASN A 577 -17.36 -4.86 10.54
C ASN A 577 -18.04 -4.78 11.92
N VAL A 578 -17.34 -5.16 12.98
CA VAL A 578 -17.87 -5.09 14.34
C VAL A 578 -17.76 -3.65 14.86
N GLU A 579 -18.90 -2.95 14.91
CA GLU A 579 -19.01 -1.57 15.38
C GLU A 579 -18.45 -1.40 16.81
N GLY A 580 -17.64 -0.37 17.03
CA GLY A 580 -17.07 -0.05 18.36
C GLY A 580 -15.85 -0.89 18.76
N THR A 581 -15.24 -1.63 17.83
CA THR A 581 -14.00 -2.37 18.07
C THR A 581 -12.97 -2.12 16.97
N ASN A 582 -11.68 -2.25 17.30
CA ASN A 582 -10.59 -2.24 16.32
C ASN A 582 -10.46 -3.61 15.58
N LEU A 583 -11.28 -4.60 15.96
CA LEU A 583 -11.23 -5.94 15.37
C LEU A 583 -11.87 -5.96 13.98
N LYS A 584 -11.10 -6.39 12.98
CA LYS A 584 -11.59 -6.78 11.65
C LYS A 584 -12.27 -8.15 11.69
N VAL A 585 -13.13 -8.40 10.69
CA VAL A 585 -13.83 -9.69 10.53
C VAL A 585 -12.86 -10.87 10.46
N GLU A 586 -11.67 -10.65 9.91
CA GLU A 586 -10.58 -11.63 9.85
C GLU A 586 -10.13 -12.14 11.24
N HIS A 587 -10.39 -11.40 12.33
CA HIS A 587 -10.07 -11.85 13.69
C HIS A 587 -11.19 -12.65 14.36
N ILE A 588 -12.38 -12.71 13.75
CA ILE A 588 -13.56 -13.31 14.38
C ILE A 588 -13.52 -14.84 14.15
N PRO A 589 -13.57 -15.66 15.22
CA PRO A 589 -13.66 -17.09 15.09
C PRO A 589 -14.95 -17.51 14.39
N THR A 590 -14.79 -18.08 13.20
CA THR A 590 -15.88 -18.60 12.37
C THR A 590 -16.07 -20.09 12.65
N ARG A 591 -17.31 -20.48 12.94
CA ARG A 591 -17.71 -21.84 13.32
C ARG A 591 -18.73 -22.37 12.32
N ILE A 592 -18.75 -23.69 12.18
CA ILE A 592 -19.65 -24.41 11.26
C ILE A 592 -20.61 -25.27 12.10
N LEU A 593 -21.91 -25.12 11.87
CA LEU A 593 -22.92 -26.10 12.25
C LEU A 593 -23.26 -26.95 11.04
N LEU A 594 -22.75 -28.17 11.02
CA LEU A 594 -22.98 -29.08 9.92
C LEU A 594 -24.30 -29.84 10.11
N LEU A 595 -25.23 -29.67 9.18
CA LEU A 595 -26.54 -30.33 9.14
C LEU A 595 -26.44 -31.75 8.58
N GLY A 596 -25.42 -32.03 7.79
CA GLY A 596 -25.07 -33.35 7.26
C GLY A 596 -23.76 -33.24 6.45
N ASN A 597 -22.99 -34.32 6.37
CA ASN A 597 -21.77 -34.36 5.55
C ASN A 597 -22.11 -34.40 4.06
N HIS A 598 -23.26 -35.00 3.73
CA HIS A 598 -23.78 -35.14 2.38
C HIS A 598 -25.28 -34.80 2.32
N PRO A 599 -25.82 -34.41 1.15
CA PRO A 599 -27.23 -34.09 0.96
C PRO A 599 -28.21 -35.14 1.49
N HIS A 600 -27.90 -36.43 1.34
CA HIS A 600 -28.76 -37.53 1.76
C HIS A 600 -28.88 -37.65 3.29
N GLU A 601 -27.92 -37.13 4.06
CA GLU A 601 -27.96 -37.14 5.52
C GLU A 601 -28.94 -36.12 6.11
N LEU A 602 -29.37 -35.14 5.31
CA LEU A 602 -30.35 -34.14 5.74
C LEU A 602 -31.69 -34.79 6.14
N THR A 603 -31.98 -36.00 5.66
CA THR A 603 -33.17 -36.75 6.09
C THR A 603 -33.13 -37.17 7.56
N ASN A 604 -31.98 -37.06 8.21
CA ASN A 604 -31.82 -37.41 9.62
C ASN A 604 -31.97 -36.20 10.55
N VAL A 605 -32.11 -34.98 10.03
CA VAL A 605 -32.29 -33.78 10.87
C VAL A 605 -33.65 -33.83 11.55
N ARG A 606 -33.66 -33.70 12.89
CA ARG A 606 -34.87 -33.64 13.71
C ARG A 606 -35.21 -32.21 14.10
N SER A 607 -34.22 -31.43 14.49
CA SER A 607 -34.43 -30.06 14.95
C SER A 607 -33.15 -29.25 14.91
N ILE A 608 -33.32 -27.93 14.84
CA ILE A 608 -32.25 -26.94 14.98
C ILE A 608 -32.64 -26.03 16.12
N SER A 609 -31.71 -25.77 17.03
CA SER A 609 -31.94 -24.89 18.15
C SER A 609 -30.92 -23.75 18.18
N ALA A 610 -31.35 -22.57 18.61
CA ALA A 610 -30.48 -21.43 18.87
C ALA A 610 -30.50 -21.09 20.37
N CYS A 611 -29.32 -20.92 20.96
CA CYS A 611 -29.17 -20.45 22.33
C CYS A 611 -29.28 -18.92 22.34
N VAL A 612 -30.31 -18.40 23.01
CA VAL A 612 -30.63 -16.97 23.04
C VAL A 612 -30.42 -16.45 24.46
N ASN A 613 -29.60 -15.40 24.59
CA ASN A 613 -29.34 -14.72 25.85
C ASN A 613 -29.83 -13.27 25.79
N ASN A 614 -30.40 -12.78 26.89
CA ASN A 614 -30.94 -11.42 27.00
C ASN A 614 -29.82 -10.41 27.30
N LYS A 615 -29.50 -9.51 26.36
CA LYS A 615 -28.42 -8.51 26.48
C LYS A 615 -28.76 -7.35 27.41
N SER A 616 -30.01 -6.89 27.44
CA SER A 616 -30.41 -5.68 28.17
C SER A 616 -31.93 -5.62 28.35
N ILE A 617 -32.41 -4.81 29.30
CA ILE A 617 -33.84 -4.53 29.50
C ILE A 617 -34.07 -3.04 29.22
N HIS A 618 -34.88 -2.73 28.21
CA HIS A 618 -35.33 -1.36 27.96
C HIS A 618 -36.77 -1.19 28.42
N GLU A 619 -37.08 -0.10 29.16
CA GLU A 619 -38.45 0.27 29.48
C GLU A 619 -38.89 1.44 28.60
N TYR A 620 -39.86 1.22 27.71
CA TYR A 620 -40.48 2.26 26.90
C TYR A 620 -42.00 2.17 27.03
N GLY A 621 -42.66 3.30 27.31
CA GLY A 621 -44.13 3.35 27.43
C GLY A 621 -44.73 2.46 28.54
N GLY A 622 -43.94 2.03 29.53
CA GLY A 622 -44.38 1.12 30.60
C GLY A 622 -44.28 -0.37 30.26
N GLN A 623 -43.71 -0.72 29.09
CA GLN A 623 -43.40 -2.10 28.69
C GLN A 623 -41.89 -2.35 28.68
N ARG A 624 -41.49 -3.59 29.03
CA ARG A 624 -40.10 -4.06 29.04
C ARG A 624 -39.78 -4.80 27.74
N TYR A 625 -38.66 -4.44 27.13
CA TYR A 625 -38.08 -5.06 25.93
C TYR A 625 -36.75 -5.72 26.27
N PHE A 626 -36.42 -6.83 25.60
CA PHE A 626 -35.17 -7.56 25.80
C PHE A 626 -34.39 -7.60 24.50
N ASP A 627 -33.18 -7.04 24.48
CA ASP A 627 -32.27 -7.20 23.34
C ASP A 627 -31.76 -8.65 23.33
N ASN A 628 -32.43 -9.54 22.60
CA ASN A 628 -32.07 -10.95 22.53
C ASN A 628 -30.89 -11.16 21.56
N ALA A 629 -29.95 -12.05 21.90
CA ALA A 629 -28.84 -12.37 21.02
C ALA A 629 -28.58 -13.87 20.94
N ILE A 630 -28.35 -14.35 19.72
CA ILE A 630 -27.94 -15.73 19.49
C ILE A 630 -26.47 -15.86 19.85
N THR A 631 -26.20 -16.69 20.85
CA THR A 631 -24.85 -17.01 21.30
C THR A 631 -24.41 -18.38 20.82
N ASN A 632 -25.30 -19.31 20.50
CA ASN A 632 -24.88 -20.62 20.00
C ASN A 632 -25.97 -21.24 19.14
N MET A 633 -25.63 -22.24 18.35
CA MET A 633 -26.59 -23.06 17.62
C MET A 633 -26.23 -24.54 17.71
N ARG A 634 -27.26 -25.40 17.67
CA ARG A 634 -27.10 -26.85 17.63
C ARG A 634 -28.11 -27.50 16.70
N VAL A 635 -27.78 -28.69 16.23
CA VAL A 635 -28.67 -29.56 15.44
C VAL A 635 -28.77 -30.92 16.12
N SER A 636 -29.98 -31.46 16.18
CA SER A 636 -30.25 -32.80 16.71
C SER A 636 -30.75 -33.73 15.61
N PHE A 637 -30.34 -34.99 15.68
CA PHE A 637 -30.66 -36.01 14.68
C PHE A 637 -31.70 -37.03 15.19
N VAL A 638 -32.43 -37.64 14.27
CA VAL A 638 -33.54 -38.59 14.56
C VAL A 638 -33.05 -39.89 15.21
N ASP A 639 -31.79 -40.29 14.94
CA ASP A 639 -31.18 -41.49 15.53
C ASP A 639 -30.90 -41.35 17.04
N GLY A 640 -31.04 -40.15 17.60
CA GLY A 640 -30.90 -39.86 19.03
C GLY A 640 -29.48 -40.02 19.57
N GLN A 641 -28.47 -40.21 18.72
CA GLN A 641 -27.08 -40.46 19.17
C GLN A 641 -26.12 -39.29 18.96
N GLN A 642 -26.49 -38.27 18.18
CA GLN A 642 -25.65 -37.09 18.00
C GLN A 642 -26.47 -35.79 18.12
N THR A 643 -25.98 -34.86 18.93
CA THR A 643 -26.32 -33.44 18.81
C THR A 643 -25.01 -32.75 18.49
N ARG A 644 -24.98 -31.94 17.43
CA ARG A 644 -23.80 -31.16 17.04
C ARG A 644 -24.07 -29.71 17.40
N ALA A 645 -23.14 -29.07 18.11
CA ALA A 645 -23.22 -27.66 18.44
C ALA A 645 -22.08 -26.89 17.76
N MET A 646 -22.28 -25.60 17.46
CA MET A 646 -21.20 -24.75 16.97
C MET A 646 -20.12 -24.54 18.03
N ARG A 647 -20.54 -24.51 19.31
CA ARG A 647 -19.67 -24.42 20.49
C ARG A 647 -20.10 -25.46 21.53
N GLU A 648 -19.19 -26.34 21.92
CA GLU A 648 -19.44 -27.37 22.95
C GLU A 648 -19.61 -26.74 24.35
N VAL A 649 -18.79 -25.74 24.66
CA VAL A 649 -18.81 -24.96 25.90
C VAL A 649 -18.81 -23.47 25.58
N ASP A 650 -19.14 -22.64 26.56
CA ASP A 650 -18.98 -21.19 26.45
C ASP A 650 -17.50 -20.77 26.57
N ASP A 651 -17.25 -19.46 26.47
CA ASP A 651 -15.90 -18.90 26.45
C ASP A 651 -15.16 -19.06 27.81
N ASP A 652 -15.89 -19.37 28.90
CA ASP A 652 -15.34 -19.69 30.23
C ASP A 652 -15.21 -21.22 30.47
N GLY A 653 -15.60 -22.05 29.49
CA GLY A 653 -15.53 -23.51 29.56
C GLY A 653 -16.73 -24.18 30.25
N TYR A 654 -17.83 -23.46 30.48
CA TYR A 654 -19.05 -24.01 31.07
C TYR A 654 -20.02 -24.56 30.00
N SER A 655 -20.87 -25.50 30.43
CA SER A 655 -21.95 -26.04 29.60
C SER A 655 -23.08 -25.02 29.42
N TRP A 656 -23.65 -24.96 28.22
CA TRP A 656 -24.80 -24.13 27.89
C TRP A 656 -26.05 -24.52 28.70
N SER A 657 -26.76 -23.54 29.27
CA SER A 657 -28.02 -23.77 29.98
C SER A 657 -29.12 -24.24 29.03
N GLU A 658 -29.74 -25.38 29.32
CA GLU A 658 -30.84 -25.94 28.51
C GLU A 658 -32.08 -25.03 28.45
N GLU A 659 -32.27 -24.13 29.42
CA GLU A 659 -33.41 -23.20 29.47
C GLU A 659 -33.32 -22.08 28.42
N ASN A 660 -32.15 -21.84 27.85
CA ASN A 660 -31.90 -20.71 26.93
C ASN A 660 -31.98 -21.13 25.45
N TRP A 661 -32.34 -22.38 25.15
CA TRP A 661 -32.43 -22.88 23.77
C TRP A 661 -33.84 -22.74 23.23
N ASP A 662 -33.98 -22.05 22.11
CA ASP A 662 -35.19 -22.01 21.30
C ASP A 662 -35.07 -23.06 20.18
N GLU A 663 -36.05 -23.96 20.05
CA GLU A 663 -35.98 -25.14 19.19
C GLU A 663 -36.97 -25.07 18.02
N PHE A 664 -36.49 -25.36 16.82
CA PHE A 664 -37.28 -25.49 15.61
C PHE A 664 -37.23 -26.92 15.08
N GLU A 665 -38.36 -27.63 15.15
CA GLU A 665 -38.49 -29.00 14.64
C GLU A 665 -38.51 -29.04 13.11
N ILE A 666 -37.75 -29.96 12.53
CA ILE A 666 -37.63 -30.20 11.08
C ILE A 666 -38.01 -31.65 10.81
N ASP A 667 -38.94 -31.88 9.87
CA ASP A 667 -39.29 -33.23 9.41
C ASP A 667 -38.30 -33.73 8.35
N GLY A 668 -37.04 -33.92 8.75
CA GLY A 668 -35.98 -34.46 7.88
C GLY A 668 -36.39 -35.77 7.21
N PRO A 669 -36.93 -36.78 7.94
CA PRO A 669 -37.34 -38.05 7.33
C PRO A 669 -38.43 -37.91 6.27
N GLY A 670 -39.29 -36.89 6.40
CA GLY A 670 -40.27 -36.52 5.40
C GLY A 670 -39.73 -35.65 4.25
N GLY A 671 -38.43 -35.37 4.22
CA GLY A 671 -37.76 -34.57 3.18
C GLY A 671 -37.85 -33.06 3.40
N GLU A 672 -38.13 -32.59 4.62
CA GLU A 672 -38.03 -31.17 4.95
C GLU A 672 -36.57 -30.76 5.13
N ILE A 673 -36.14 -29.73 4.42
CA ILE A 673 -34.77 -29.18 4.50
C ILE A 673 -34.81 -27.66 4.56
N ILE A 674 -33.74 -27.06 5.09
CA ILE A 674 -33.54 -25.61 5.03
C ILE A 674 -33.16 -25.24 3.60
N GLU A 675 -33.87 -24.28 3.02
CA GLU A 675 -33.56 -23.75 1.68
C GLU A 675 -33.10 -22.29 1.71
N GLU A 676 -33.36 -21.59 2.81
CA GLU A 676 -33.07 -20.18 2.95
C GLU A 676 -32.66 -19.85 4.40
N ILE A 677 -31.55 -19.11 4.52
CA ILE A 677 -31.07 -18.54 5.77
C ILE A 677 -31.13 -17.02 5.61
N GLY A 678 -31.97 -16.36 6.38
CA GLY A 678 -32.07 -14.91 6.42
C GLY A 678 -31.58 -14.37 7.75
N TRP A 679 -31.17 -13.11 7.77
CA TRP A 679 -30.94 -12.38 9.01
C TRP A 679 -31.42 -10.95 8.88
N VAL A 680 -31.77 -10.38 10.03
CA VAL A 680 -32.24 -9.00 10.14
C VAL A 680 -31.25 -8.24 10.99
N GLY A 681 -30.73 -7.15 10.45
CA GLY A 681 -29.86 -6.22 11.15
C GLY A 681 -30.13 -4.79 10.73
N SER A 682 -29.84 -3.83 11.61
CA SER A 682 -29.83 -2.41 11.26
C SER A 682 -28.50 -2.04 10.57
N TYR A 683 -28.52 -1.00 9.73
CA TYR A 683 -27.33 -0.52 9.01
C TYR A 683 -26.12 -0.35 9.94
N GLY A 684 -25.03 -1.07 9.64
CA GLY A 684 -23.76 -0.98 10.37
C GLY A 684 -23.70 -1.76 11.70
N ARG A 685 -24.72 -2.56 12.02
CA ARG A 685 -24.77 -3.37 13.25
C ARG A 685 -24.70 -4.87 12.96
N PRO A 686 -24.17 -5.69 13.90
CA PRO A 686 -24.23 -7.14 13.78
C PRO A 686 -25.69 -7.62 13.70
N PRO A 687 -25.96 -8.75 13.01
CA PRO A 687 -27.32 -9.26 12.89
C PRO A 687 -27.97 -9.50 14.25
N GLU A 688 -29.22 -9.06 14.41
CA GLU A 688 -29.97 -9.16 15.66
C GLU A 688 -30.84 -10.42 15.69
N HIS A 689 -31.34 -10.84 14.52
CA HIS A 689 -32.21 -12.00 14.39
C HIS A 689 -31.77 -12.93 13.27
N LEU A 690 -31.90 -14.24 13.48
CA LEU A 690 -31.68 -15.27 12.47
C LEU A 690 -33.01 -15.90 12.07
N GLN A 691 -33.25 -15.98 10.78
CA GLN A 691 -34.43 -16.60 10.20
C GLN A 691 -34.04 -17.81 9.38
N LEU A 692 -34.72 -18.94 9.59
CA LEU A 692 -34.58 -20.11 8.74
C LEU A 692 -35.91 -20.37 8.04
N ARG A 693 -35.87 -20.63 6.73
CA ARG A 693 -37.05 -21.04 5.96
C ARG A 693 -36.79 -22.37 5.25
N THR A 694 -37.77 -23.27 5.35
CA THR A 694 -37.69 -24.63 4.77
C THR A 694 -38.38 -24.72 3.41
N ASN A 695 -38.09 -25.77 2.67
CA ASN A 695 -38.76 -26.13 1.40
C ASN A 695 -40.27 -26.38 1.51
N ARG A 696 -40.81 -26.41 2.74
CA ARG A 696 -42.25 -26.50 3.03
C ARG A 696 -42.87 -25.15 3.41
N ASN A 697 -42.15 -24.04 3.20
CA ASN A 697 -42.53 -22.69 3.61
C ASN A 697 -42.81 -22.55 5.12
N ARG A 698 -42.20 -23.42 5.96
CA ARG A 698 -42.13 -23.19 7.40
C ARG A 698 -40.99 -22.23 7.68
N THR A 699 -41.17 -21.37 8.66
CA THR A 699 -40.18 -20.35 9.01
C THR A 699 -40.07 -20.23 10.52
N VAL A 700 -38.85 -20.10 11.02
CA VAL A 700 -38.55 -19.74 12.41
C VAL A 700 -37.73 -18.45 12.41
N LEU A 701 -37.97 -17.60 13.41
CA LEU A 701 -37.18 -16.41 13.69
C LEU A 701 -36.63 -16.52 15.11
N PHE A 702 -35.34 -16.77 15.24
CA PHE A 702 -34.65 -16.84 16.52
C PHE A 702 -34.33 -15.45 17.06
N ALA A 703 -34.27 -15.34 18.40
CA ALA A 703 -33.98 -14.11 19.13
C ALA A 703 -34.99 -12.97 18.89
N ALA A 704 -36.24 -13.28 18.55
CA ALA A 704 -37.28 -12.26 18.39
C ALA A 704 -37.74 -11.69 19.76
N ASP A 705 -38.21 -10.45 19.78
CA ASP A 705 -38.70 -9.76 20.99
C ASP A 705 -39.86 -10.55 21.65
N ILE A 706 -39.68 -10.88 22.93
CA ILE A 706 -40.73 -11.44 23.77
C ILE A 706 -41.29 -10.32 24.65
N LEU A 707 -42.53 -9.90 24.39
CA LEU A 707 -43.25 -9.05 25.34
C LEU A 707 -43.55 -9.85 26.60
N VAL A 708 -43.20 -9.30 27.75
CA VAL A 708 -43.55 -9.88 29.05
C VAL A 708 -44.68 -9.05 29.65
N GLY A 709 -45.87 -9.65 29.78
CA GLY A 709 -47.01 -8.99 30.44
C GLY A 709 -46.75 -8.76 31.93
N GLU A 710 -47.61 -7.97 32.60
CA GLU A 710 -47.50 -7.59 34.03
C GLU A 710 -47.32 -8.78 35.01
N ASN A 711 -47.59 -10.01 34.57
CA ASN A 711 -47.44 -11.26 35.34
C ASN A 711 -46.23 -12.11 34.95
N ASN A 712 -45.20 -11.57 34.30
CA ASN A 712 -44.01 -12.31 33.86
C ASN A 712 -44.29 -13.47 32.87
N THR A 713 -45.39 -13.39 32.11
CA THR A 713 -45.77 -14.40 31.12
C THR A 713 -45.42 -13.92 29.72
N PRO A 714 -44.71 -14.73 28.89
CA PRO A 714 -44.42 -14.40 27.49
C PRO A 714 -45.72 -14.21 26.69
N THR A 715 -45.97 -13.00 26.21
CA THR A 715 -47.14 -12.65 25.39
C THR A 715 -46.72 -12.37 23.95
N GLY A 716 -46.35 -13.43 23.24
CA GLY A 716 -46.18 -13.42 21.78
C GLY A 716 -44.98 -12.62 21.25
N ILE A 717 -44.52 -13.05 20.07
CA ILE A 717 -43.46 -12.40 19.31
C ILE A 717 -44.05 -11.17 18.60
N GLN A 718 -43.56 -9.96 18.89
CA GLN A 718 -43.84 -8.78 18.06
C GLN A 718 -42.53 -8.21 17.52
N LEU A 719 -42.37 -8.17 16.20
CA LEU A 719 -41.34 -7.35 15.56
C LEU A 719 -41.64 -5.88 15.85
N HIS A 720 -40.73 -5.19 16.53
CA HIS A 720 -40.89 -3.77 16.89
C HIS A 720 -41.05 -2.91 15.61
N GLU A 721 -41.94 -1.91 15.61
CA GLU A 721 -42.13 -0.98 14.46
C GLU A 721 -40.86 -0.23 14.01
N ARG A 722 -39.76 -0.24 14.80
CA ARG A 722 -38.43 0.23 14.36
C ARG A 722 -37.82 -0.63 13.24
N THR A 723 -38.24 -1.88 13.10
CA THR A 723 -37.77 -2.82 12.07
C THR A 723 -38.28 -2.53 10.66
N ALA A 724 -39.18 -1.54 10.49
CA ALA A 724 -39.70 -1.15 9.18
C ALA A 724 -38.64 -0.55 8.23
N ASN A 725 -37.46 -0.20 8.74
CA ASN A 725 -36.29 0.26 7.98
C ASN A 725 -35.12 -0.75 7.96
N ASP A 726 -35.28 -1.96 8.50
CA ASP A 726 -34.18 -2.92 8.59
C ASP A 726 -33.90 -3.63 7.25
N HIS A 727 -32.60 -3.78 6.94
CA HIS A 727 -32.16 -4.53 5.77
C HIS A 727 -32.25 -6.02 6.11
N ARG A 728 -33.07 -6.76 5.37
CA ARG A 728 -33.09 -8.21 5.43
C ARG A 728 -32.15 -8.76 4.38
N ASP A 729 -31.08 -9.39 4.83
CA ASP A 729 -30.19 -10.16 3.97
C ASP A 729 -30.62 -11.63 3.98
N VAL A 730 -30.42 -12.30 2.84
CA VAL A 730 -30.88 -13.67 2.63
C VAL A 730 -29.87 -14.43 1.79
N ILE A 731 -29.51 -15.62 2.26
CA ILE A 731 -28.73 -16.62 1.53
C ILE A 731 -29.66 -17.76 1.11
N LYS A 732 -29.53 -18.16 -0.16
CA LYS A 732 -30.19 -19.32 -0.75
C LYS A 732 -29.15 -20.17 -1.44
N ALA A 733 -29.34 -21.49 -1.41
CA ALA A 733 -28.55 -22.38 -2.26
C ALA A 733 -28.79 -22.06 -3.75
N GLU A 734 -27.75 -22.25 -4.57
CA GLU A 734 -27.86 -22.14 -6.03
C GLU A 734 -28.83 -23.20 -6.58
N GLU A 735 -29.33 -22.97 -7.79
CA GLU A 735 -30.20 -23.95 -8.45
C GLU A 735 -29.44 -25.27 -8.67
N GLY A 736 -29.93 -26.35 -8.04
CA GLY A 736 -29.29 -27.67 -8.07
C GLY A 736 -28.57 -28.05 -6.77
N ASP A 737 -28.30 -27.07 -5.90
CA ASP A 737 -27.62 -27.28 -4.62
C ASP A 737 -28.61 -27.34 -3.44
N VAL A 738 -28.13 -27.81 -2.29
CA VAL A 738 -28.81 -27.78 -0.98
C VAL A 738 -27.88 -27.27 0.10
N ILE A 739 -28.45 -26.66 1.14
CA ILE A 739 -27.71 -26.20 2.31
C ILE A 739 -27.39 -27.40 3.19
N VAL A 740 -26.10 -27.65 3.41
CA VAL A 740 -25.59 -28.75 4.27
C VAL A 740 -24.97 -28.23 5.57
N GLY A 741 -24.71 -26.93 5.68
CA GLY A 741 -24.18 -26.32 6.90
C GLY A 741 -24.51 -24.84 7.05
N ILE A 742 -24.53 -24.37 8.30
CA ILE A 742 -24.68 -22.97 8.68
C ILE A 742 -23.33 -22.48 9.22
N VAL A 743 -22.87 -21.32 8.76
CA VAL A 743 -21.60 -20.72 9.18
C VAL A 743 -21.88 -19.45 9.97
N MET A 744 -21.29 -19.31 11.15
CA MET A 744 -21.44 -18.12 11.99
C MET A 744 -20.12 -17.69 12.63
N GLY A 745 -19.88 -16.38 12.65
CA GLY A 745 -18.79 -15.76 13.42
C GLY A 745 -19.30 -15.23 14.75
N PHE A 746 -18.59 -15.48 15.85
CA PHE A 746 -18.95 -14.96 17.18
C PHE A 746 -17.96 -13.87 17.63
N GLY A 747 -18.43 -12.61 17.71
CA GLY A 747 -17.65 -11.44 18.14
C GLY A 747 -18.20 -10.79 19.44
N HIS A 748 -17.53 -9.75 19.96
CA HIS A 748 -17.88 -9.07 21.22
C HIS A 748 -18.28 -7.60 21.01
N ARG A 749 -19.06 -7.06 21.95
CA ARG A 749 -19.32 -5.63 22.11
C ARG A 749 -19.08 -5.25 23.58
N VAL A 750 -18.09 -4.39 23.84
CA VAL A 750 -17.88 -3.81 25.19
C VAL A 750 -19.10 -2.95 25.51
N SER A 751 -19.71 -3.15 26.68
CA SER A 751 -20.74 -2.23 27.15
C SER A 751 -20.07 -0.98 27.72
N ASP A 752 -20.58 0.21 27.39
CA ASP A 752 -20.14 1.52 27.90
C ASP A 752 -20.29 1.71 29.44
N TYR A 753 -20.48 0.64 30.22
CA TYR A 753 -20.87 0.66 31.64
C TYR A 753 -19.82 0.08 32.59
N LEU A 754 -18.54 0.00 32.20
CA LEU A 754 -17.47 -0.23 33.16
C LEU A 754 -17.08 1.10 33.81
N ASP A 755 -17.40 1.26 35.10
CA ASP A 755 -17.04 2.45 35.90
C ASP A 755 -15.51 2.52 36.02
N ASP A 756 -14.92 3.72 35.98
CA ASP A 756 -13.45 3.89 35.91
C ASP A 756 -12.73 3.32 37.15
N SER A 757 -13.44 3.20 38.28
CA SER A 757 -12.93 2.55 39.50
C SER A 757 -12.72 1.04 39.34
N ASP A 758 -13.51 0.40 38.48
CA ASP A 758 -13.37 -1.03 38.17
C ASP A 758 -12.22 -1.27 37.18
N LYS A 759 -11.64 -0.24 36.55
CA LYS A 759 -10.43 -0.38 35.72
C LYS A 759 -9.14 -0.29 36.54
N GLU A 760 -9.10 0.62 37.53
CA GLU A 760 -7.91 0.80 38.40
C GLU A 760 -7.65 -0.37 39.36
N GLU A 761 -8.69 -1.06 39.87
CA GLU A 761 -8.51 -2.19 40.80
C GLU A 761 -7.89 -3.43 40.10
N PHE A 762 -8.08 -3.58 38.79
CA PHE A 762 -7.59 -4.72 38.00
C PHE A 762 -6.11 -4.60 37.63
N ALA A 763 -5.62 -3.38 37.38
CA ALA A 763 -4.20 -3.13 37.10
C ALA A 763 -3.27 -3.57 38.25
N THR A 764 -3.79 -3.76 39.47
CA THR A 764 -2.98 -4.03 40.66
C THR A 764 -3.06 -5.46 41.21
N ARG A 765 -4.00 -6.32 40.77
CA ARG A 765 -4.21 -7.67 41.34
C ARG A 765 -4.61 -8.74 40.30
N PRO A 766 -3.65 -9.38 39.60
CA PRO A 766 -3.90 -10.32 38.50
C PRO A 766 -4.62 -11.64 38.84
N TRP A 767 -4.82 -11.97 40.12
CA TRP A 767 -5.25 -13.32 40.56
C TRP A 767 -6.61 -13.35 41.27
N ALA A 768 -7.41 -12.28 41.18
CA ALA A 768 -8.73 -12.19 41.81
C ALA A 768 -9.92 -12.42 40.85
N TYR A 769 -9.73 -13.16 39.76
CA TYR A 769 -10.77 -13.47 38.75
C TYR A 769 -12.05 -14.12 39.36
N GLU A 770 -11.90 -14.94 40.41
CA GLU A 770 -13.04 -15.53 41.15
C GLU A 770 -13.94 -14.50 41.86
N THR A 771 -13.45 -13.27 42.07
CA THR A 771 -14.19 -12.21 42.78
C THR A 771 -15.08 -11.39 41.85
N PHE A 772 -14.71 -11.28 40.56
CA PHE A 772 -15.50 -10.57 39.54
C PHE A 772 -16.81 -11.29 39.22
N GLN A 773 -16.79 -12.63 39.11
CA GLN A 773 -17.98 -13.46 38.86
C GLN A 773 -19.09 -13.28 39.92
N LYS A 774 -18.76 -12.84 41.14
CA LYS A 774 -19.73 -12.60 42.20
C LYS A 774 -20.30 -11.18 42.24
N ARG A 775 -19.72 -10.22 41.50
CA ARG A 775 -20.05 -8.79 41.62
C ARG A 775 -20.54 -8.12 40.33
N SER A 776 -20.17 -8.57 39.14
CA SER A 776 -20.65 -7.94 37.91
C SER A 776 -22.11 -8.32 37.64
N LYS A 777 -23.01 -7.33 37.74
CA LYS A 777 -24.41 -7.45 37.33
C LYS A 777 -24.60 -7.35 35.81
N PHE A 778 -23.54 -7.06 35.07
CA PHE A 778 -23.54 -6.92 33.62
C PHE A 778 -22.78 -8.10 33.01
N LYS A 779 -23.52 -9.06 32.46
CA LYS A 779 -22.96 -10.17 31.70
C LYS A 779 -22.43 -9.61 30.38
N LEU A 780 -21.17 -9.90 30.07
CA LEU A 780 -20.57 -9.64 28.76
C LEU A 780 -21.18 -10.64 27.76
N PHE A 781 -21.62 -10.19 26.58
CA PHE A 781 -22.31 -11.05 25.61
C PHE A 781 -21.49 -11.15 24.31
N SER A 782 -21.20 -12.39 23.88
CA SER A 782 -20.80 -12.66 22.50
C SER A 782 -22.03 -12.48 21.59
N CYS A 783 -21.91 -11.71 20.51
CA CYS A 783 -22.92 -11.60 19.47
C CYS A 783 -22.42 -12.28 18.20
N PHE A 784 -23.33 -12.88 17.43
CA PHE A 784 -22.96 -13.38 16.12
C PHE A 784 -22.85 -12.20 15.14
N SER A 785 -21.72 -12.09 14.45
CA SER A 785 -21.36 -10.93 13.62
C SER A 785 -21.58 -11.16 12.13
N PHE A 786 -21.58 -12.43 11.71
CA PHE A 786 -21.60 -12.82 10.31
C PHE A 786 -22.36 -14.15 10.14
N VAL A 787 -23.06 -14.29 9.01
CA VAL A 787 -23.82 -15.49 8.64
C VAL A 787 -23.48 -15.89 7.21
N GLY A 788 -23.09 -17.17 7.03
CA GLY A 788 -22.87 -17.81 5.74
C GLY A 788 -23.48 -19.20 5.70
N ALA A 789 -23.41 -19.87 4.56
CA ALA A 789 -23.91 -21.22 4.37
C ALA A 789 -22.91 -22.09 3.59
N LEU A 790 -22.91 -23.38 3.91
CA LEU A 790 -22.24 -24.40 3.11
C LEU A 790 -23.28 -25.10 2.25
N THR A 791 -22.99 -25.23 0.95
CA THR A 791 -23.88 -25.89 -0.01
C THR A 791 -23.17 -26.99 -0.78
N MET A 792 -23.94 -27.97 -1.24
CA MET A 792 -23.49 -29.07 -2.10
C MET A 792 -24.54 -29.37 -3.15
N ALA A 793 -24.13 -29.92 -4.31
CA ALA A 793 -25.07 -30.41 -5.31
C ALA A 793 -25.96 -31.51 -4.72
N LYS A 794 -27.25 -31.53 -5.06
CA LYS A 794 -28.23 -32.50 -4.52
C LYS A 794 -27.83 -33.96 -4.72
N ASP A 795 -27.09 -34.23 -5.79
CA ASP A 795 -26.68 -35.58 -6.20
C ASP A 795 -25.23 -35.91 -5.80
N ALA A 796 -24.57 -35.03 -5.03
CA ALA A 796 -23.20 -35.22 -4.53
C ALA A 796 -23.10 -36.35 -3.50
#